data_AF-S8F3Y0-F1
#
_entry.id   AF-S8F3Y0-F1
#
_cell.length_a   1.000
_cell.length_b   1.000
_cell.length_c   1.000
_cell.angle_alpha   90.00
_cell.angle_beta   90.00
_cell.angle_gamma   90.00
#
_symmetry.space_group_name_H-M   'P 1'
#
loop_
_entity.id
_entity.type
_entity.pdbx_description
1 polymer ?
#
loop_
_entity_poly.entity_id
_entity_poly.type
_entity_poly.pdbx_seq_one_letter_code
_entity_poly.pdbx_strand_id
1 'polypeptide(L)'
;MTIRRAVALLCLSVPACLSEAPAPPTNDPLQRLTEFRQQHRKTIDGRLCAAAFVQDNQTYTDCTDARSPDGTSGREWCYVEVQLLGKGPKDWNYCSRPINYSKLRAKAQEVFDVKAIQSNNLMARLDAEAAKIEDMIRRFTATCGAAHSSMSQNLNQIDGLLSRSQHCLKKMEEASAKIGLIEATIDDVKDDIDRDMKRAIMNKKNCSLVRGYEDEPFADGVRGAYYNNPTFTGAPSAFRTDSALDLVFSGKGPVEGVSSNSFSVRWEAFLEAPRSGMYTFIVESDCGVRMFLGDEPIIIDRMPTPVSGDAISENPVPVIPTKEKTGMMRTESVMMELVGGQKYRIRVEVVHSNHLKYLNPNSATIRLLWRHGEGGEEVIPSSHYLTGNARPPVKFSGLNPKQFDLGFFSDGERAFADSDQYFLADVPLRYEGRRFLRTLAEPNMEAFSVEVNIPATIYIASPIDEGIPVAPEESSAWKVHDTDEIVSVLFGVTGMGRALESRAMRIRFIALRERGKLSFKLRQKGVPFLIFAEEKKNAALSCGGEEEVLSLVAGNAYADCSASSEESDVYGCAAGLNGRHMDQPNGTWRTLGGNGVGEWMAIKFRKQVQITHFRFKPRDEAVNWPSEITLSYSEEGDEDSEVFPIRHTSDIERNTYKLARPVITDYVRAEITEMFVNGEDSGGSFEFLGSSCTTTEEADDAQAAIPRIMVETCDATVESIPEILPLEEGDQIVAVCPQHCVKSLEGSAYGTGVYAPGSTLCTAGVHAGICDGTETACEILVTIGGPKSAFKGTRNHGVASSPSGPTDASVKLSRAPCHMPSAAPIKYFISFGEHVAPEGWNADDGSIKQSHDGIVYGWWREAPTKSCSGHNLSHLSSRGVSFPVPIGSQRCPLGADCAPNFWSVVLPEDGTYRLVAQVAGPCDGSTGGHVYLQANGISLASGQLVPSGSSYGAIAAIPVRDHVITLTSSCTTEKCPDTSTTILNIELEKISDEVA
;
A
#
# COMPACT_ATOMS: atom_id res chain seq x y z
N MET A 1 17.43 -44.46 37.64
CA MET A 1 17.39 -45.93 37.90
C MET A 1 18.81 -46.49 37.82
N THR A 2 19.05 -47.73 38.26
CA THR A 2 20.37 -48.42 38.23
C THR A 2 20.85 -48.68 36.79
N ILE A 3 22.15 -48.84 36.49
CA ILE A 3 22.96 -50.06 36.71
C ILE A 3 24.49 -49.78 36.60
N ARG A 4 25.28 -50.47 37.47
CA ARG A 4 26.73 -50.85 37.47
C ARG A 4 27.77 -50.03 36.66
N ARG A 5 28.90 -49.53 37.23
CA ARG A 5 30.07 -50.17 37.93
C ARG A 5 31.04 -51.01 37.05
N ALA A 6 32.22 -50.43 36.75
CA ALA A 6 33.56 -51.06 36.60
C ALA A 6 34.60 -49.93 36.35
N VAL A 7 35.91 -50.00 36.67
CA VAL A 7 36.74 -50.82 37.59
C VAL A 7 37.94 -49.94 38.01
N ALA A 8 38.64 -50.25 39.11
CA ALA A 8 39.80 -49.48 39.58
C ALA A 8 41.01 -50.36 39.93
N LEU A 9 42.19 -49.73 40.04
CA LEU A 9 43.54 -50.27 40.32
C LEU A 9 44.16 -51.22 39.28
N LEU A 10 45.41 -50.91 38.90
CA LEU A 10 46.55 -51.84 39.02
C LEU A 10 47.89 -51.09 38.94
N CYS A 11 48.95 -51.63 39.55
CA CYS A 11 50.24 -50.98 39.75
C CYS A 11 51.44 -51.83 39.27
N LEU A 12 52.50 -51.15 38.81
CA LEU A 12 53.93 -51.47 38.95
C LEU A 12 54.52 -52.86 38.54
N SER A 13 55.41 -52.88 37.53
CA SER A 13 56.55 -53.84 37.43
C SER A 13 57.66 -53.50 36.38
N VAL A 14 58.69 -52.70 36.76
CA VAL A 14 60.16 -53.04 36.87
C VAL A 14 60.89 -53.85 35.72
N PRO A 15 62.20 -53.63 35.30
CA PRO A 15 63.16 -52.45 35.31
C PRO A 15 64.30 -52.32 34.17
N ALA A 16 65.01 -51.16 34.12
CA ALA A 16 66.48 -50.79 33.88
C ALA A 16 67.53 -51.36 32.83
N CYS A 17 68.40 -50.49 32.21
CA CYS A 17 69.91 -50.58 31.97
C CYS A 17 70.63 -49.34 31.24
N LEU A 18 71.99 -49.31 30.96
CA LEU A 18 72.88 -48.10 30.62
C LEU A 18 74.17 -48.28 29.69
N SER A 19 74.75 -47.23 28.96
CA SER A 19 76.22 -46.94 28.52
C SER A 19 76.53 -45.89 27.33
N GLU A 20 77.80 -45.59 26.85
CA GLU A 20 78.39 -44.32 26.16
C GLU A 20 79.25 -44.46 24.79
N ALA A 21 80.12 -43.60 24.11
CA ALA A 21 80.93 -42.31 24.31
C ALA A 21 81.40 -41.27 23.12
N PRO A 22 82.54 -41.34 22.29
CA PRO A 22 83.51 -40.18 21.97
C PRO A 22 83.90 -39.65 20.48
N ALA A 23 85.01 -38.84 20.22
CA ALA A 23 85.27 -37.84 19.05
C ALA A 23 86.74 -37.62 18.36
N PRO A 24 86.99 -36.74 17.28
CA PRO A 24 88.22 -36.67 16.33
C PRO A 24 88.92 -35.28 15.82
N PRO A 25 89.97 -35.23 14.88
CA PRO A 25 90.85 -34.04 14.44
C PRO A 25 91.16 -33.68 12.89
N THR A 26 92.07 -32.71 12.51
CA THR A 26 92.24 -32.00 11.14
C THR A 26 93.67 -31.46 10.62
N ASN A 27 93.81 -30.67 9.49
CA ASN A 27 95.08 -30.03 8.89
C ASN A 27 94.90 -28.84 7.82
N ASP A 28 95.97 -28.17 7.24
CA ASP A 28 95.97 -26.86 6.44
C ASP A 28 97.09 -26.57 5.32
N PRO A 29 96.84 -25.81 4.18
CA PRO A 29 97.88 -25.22 3.23
C PRO A 29 97.57 -23.95 2.28
N LEU A 30 98.50 -22.98 1.94
CA LEU A 30 98.24 -21.82 0.95
C LEU A 30 99.39 -20.87 0.35
N GLN A 31 100.65 -21.24 0.04
CA GLN A 31 101.79 -20.27 0.17
C GLN A 31 102.36 -19.37 -0.99
N ARG A 32 102.05 -19.47 -2.30
CA ARG A 32 103.01 -19.02 -3.38
C ARG A 32 102.87 -17.64 -4.08
N LEU A 33 101.95 -16.74 -3.70
CA LEU A 33 101.71 -15.46 -4.43
C LEU A 33 102.44 -14.22 -3.87
N THR A 34 103.31 -14.37 -2.86
CA THR A 34 103.77 -13.25 -2.01
C THR A 34 105.21 -12.77 -2.26
N GLU A 35 105.97 -13.33 -3.21
CA GLU A 35 107.44 -13.12 -3.29
C GLU A 35 107.89 -11.69 -3.62
N PHE A 36 107.11 -10.88 -4.34
CA PHE A 36 107.48 -9.49 -4.67
C PHE A 36 106.95 -8.43 -3.69
N ARG A 37 106.26 -8.80 -2.60
CA ARG A 37 105.62 -7.84 -1.67
C ARG A 37 106.23 -7.90 -0.27
N GLN A 38 107.39 -7.25 -0.09
CA GLN A 38 108.11 -7.23 1.20
C GLN A 38 107.31 -6.60 2.36
N GLN A 39 106.50 -5.57 2.10
CA GLN A 39 105.65 -4.93 3.10
C GLN A 39 104.27 -4.60 2.53
N HIS A 40 103.23 -4.78 3.34
CA HIS A 40 101.87 -4.34 3.01
C HIS A 40 101.68 -2.87 3.39
N ARG A 41 102.36 -1.95 2.68
CA ARG A 41 102.15 -0.50 2.82
C ARG A 41 100.70 -0.15 2.48
N LYS A 42 100.13 0.76 3.27
CA LYS A 42 98.81 1.35 3.06
C LYS A 42 98.92 2.85 2.91
N THR A 43 97.98 3.43 2.19
CA THR A 43 97.72 4.88 2.21
C THR A 43 97.19 5.29 3.58
N ILE A 44 97.17 6.60 3.87
CA ILE A 44 96.66 7.15 5.14
C ILE A 44 95.16 6.88 5.37
N ASP A 45 94.39 6.70 4.29
CA ASP A 45 92.98 6.27 4.27
C ASP A 45 92.83 4.73 4.22
N GLY A 46 93.91 3.98 4.45
CA GLY A 46 93.87 2.53 4.65
C GLY A 46 93.74 1.66 3.39
N ARG A 47 93.69 2.25 2.20
CA ARG A 47 93.77 1.54 0.92
C ARG A 47 95.18 1.00 0.70
N LEU A 48 95.34 -0.02 -0.15
CA LEU A 48 96.66 -0.60 -0.45
C LEU A 48 97.34 0.17 -1.60
N CYS A 49 98.63 0.46 -1.46
CA CYS A 49 99.40 0.97 -2.60
C CYS A 49 99.52 -0.08 -3.69
N ALA A 50 99.56 0.37 -4.95
CA ALA A 50 99.81 -0.49 -6.10
C ALA A 50 101.22 -1.07 -6.08
N ALA A 51 101.39 -2.29 -6.59
CA ALA A 51 102.69 -2.97 -6.57
C ALA A 51 103.75 -2.32 -7.48
N ALA A 52 103.34 -1.66 -8.57
CA ALA A 52 104.21 -0.84 -9.42
C ALA A 52 103.39 0.18 -10.26
N PHE A 53 103.99 1.30 -10.63
CA PHE A 53 103.41 2.32 -11.52
C PHE A 53 104.49 3.11 -12.28
N VAL A 54 104.08 3.86 -13.32
CA VAL A 54 104.97 4.67 -14.17
C VAL A 54 104.46 6.12 -14.20
N GLN A 55 105.36 7.08 -14.06
CA GLN A 55 105.11 8.52 -14.09
C GLN A 55 106.30 9.20 -14.79
N ASP A 56 106.05 10.09 -15.75
CA ASP A 56 107.09 10.87 -16.47
C ASP A 56 108.31 10.04 -16.97
N ASN A 57 108.01 8.87 -17.56
CA ASN A 57 108.98 7.86 -18.03
C ASN A 57 109.91 7.24 -16.96
N GLN A 58 109.58 7.35 -15.66
CA GLN A 58 110.21 6.57 -14.58
C GLN A 58 109.21 5.61 -13.92
N THR A 59 109.71 4.46 -13.45
CA THR A 59 108.92 3.38 -12.84
C THR A 59 109.20 3.30 -11.34
N TYR A 60 108.15 3.19 -10.52
CA TYR A 60 108.21 3.08 -9.06
C TYR A 60 107.47 1.83 -8.57
N THR A 61 107.89 1.27 -7.43
CA THR A 61 107.35 0.00 -6.85
C THR A 61 106.94 0.10 -5.37
N ASP A 62 106.94 1.31 -4.81
CA ASP A 62 106.43 1.65 -3.48
C ASP A 62 106.06 3.15 -3.52
N CYS A 63 105.70 3.74 -2.38
CA CYS A 63 105.49 5.18 -2.23
C CYS A 63 106.72 6.00 -2.68
N THR A 64 106.51 7.02 -3.51
CA THR A 64 107.54 7.92 -4.04
C THR A 64 107.30 9.37 -3.61
N ASP A 65 108.38 10.15 -3.47
CA ASP A 65 108.39 11.57 -3.16
C ASP A 65 108.43 12.48 -4.41
N ALA A 66 108.44 11.88 -5.61
CA ALA A 66 108.37 12.56 -6.91
C ALA A 66 107.19 13.55 -7.00
N ARG A 67 107.24 14.47 -7.97
CA ARG A 67 106.16 15.46 -8.18
C ARG A 67 104.84 14.74 -8.46
N SER A 68 103.82 15.01 -7.66
CA SER A 68 102.54 14.32 -7.73
C SER A 68 101.67 14.83 -8.88
N PRO A 69 100.65 14.08 -9.33
CA PRO A 69 99.81 14.45 -10.48
C PRO A 69 98.98 15.73 -10.33
N ASP A 70 98.88 16.35 -9.14
CA ASP A 70 98.31 17.71 -8.98
C ASP A 70 99.38 18.82 -8.94
N GLY A 71 100.63 18.49 -9.25
CA GLY A 71 101.74 19.42 -9.35
C GLY A 71 102.41 19.78 -8.02
N THR A 72 101.95 19.21 -6.90
CA THR A 72 102.60 19.35 -5.59
C THR A 72 103.80 18.41 -5.45
N SER A 73 104.82 18.81 -4.68
CA SER A 73 106.09 18.07 -4.53
C SER A 73 106.45 17.88 -3.06
N GLY A 74 107.11 16.78 -2.70
CA GLY A 74 107.75 16.60 -1.39
C GLY A 74 106.97 15.82 -0.33
N ARG A 75 106.09 14.88 -0.71
CA ARG A 75 105.41 13.98 0.24
C ARG A 75 105.16 12.60 -0.39
N GLU A 76 105.59 11.52 0.29
CA GLU A 76 105.43 10.11 -0.15
C GLU A 76 104.00 9.77 -0.58
N TRP A 77 103.80 9.51 -1.88
CA TRP A 77 102.54 9.10 -2.49
C TRP A 77 102.70 7.84 -3.36
N CYS A 78 101.60 7.12 -3.55
CA CYS A 78 101.53 5.96 -4.44
C CYS A 78 100.26 6.04 -5.30
N TYR A 79 100.29 5.49 -6.51
CA TYR A 79 99.04 5.03 -7.13
C TYR A 79 98.46 3.88 -6.28
N VAL A 80 97.14 3.83 -6.20
CA VAL A 80 96.37 2.87 -5.39
C VAL A 80 96.01 1.67 -6.27
N GLU A 81 95.99 0.46 -5.70
CA GLU A 81 95.74 -0.78 -6.44
C GLU A 81 94.27 -0.88 -6.91
N VAL A 82 93.94 -0.26 -8.06
CA VAL A 82 92.57 -0.10 -8.57
C VAL A 82 91.86 -1.42 -8.88
N GLN A 83 92.60 -2.52 -9.06
CA GLN A 83 92.02 -3.84 -9.37
C GLN A 83 91.16 -4.44 -8.24
N LEU A 84 91.29 -3.95 -7.00
CA LEU A 84 90.54 -4.47 -5.84
C LEU A 84 89.46 -3.50 -5.31
N LEU A 85 89.44 -2.24 -5.76
CA LEU A 85 88.56 -1.19 -5.21
C LEU A 85 87.87 -0.33 -6.27
N GLY A 86 88.18 -0.50 -7.56
CA GLY A 86 87.66 0.34 -8.64
C GLY A 86 88.27 1.75 -8.68
N LYS A 87 87.96 2.49 -9.75
CA LYS A 87 88.41 3.89 -9.90
C LYS A 87 87.56 4.85 -9.06
N GLY A 88 88.03 5.14 -7.85
CA GLY A 88 87.62 6.33 -7.10
C GLY A 88 88.12 7.64 -7.76
N PRO A 89 87.71 8.82 -7.25
CA PRO A 89 87.92 10.12 -7.92
C PRO A 89 89.39 10.59 -8.00
N LYS A 90 90.29 9.98 -7.21
CA LYS A 90 91.74 9.99 -7.44
C LYS A 90 92.26 8.55 -7.32
N ASP A 91 93.05 8.13 -8.29
CA ASP A 91 93.73 6.83 -8.32
C ASP A 91 95.08 6.84 -7.58
N TRP A 92 95.44 7.92 -6.86
CA TRP A 92 96.65 8.03 -6.04
C TRP A 92 96.41 8.70 -4.67
N ASN A 93 97.25 8.40 -3.66
CA ASN A 93 97.24 9.05 -2.32
C ASN A 93 98.56 8.83 -1.51
N TYR A 94 98.69 9.47 -0.33
CA TYR A 94 99.87 9.44 0.56
C TYR A 94 99.90 8.28 1.59
N CYS A 95 101.08 7.92 2.12
CA CYS A 95 101.36 6.61 2.79
C CYS A 95 101.49 6.55 4.36
N SER A 96 101.56 5.33 4.93
CA SER A 96 101.54 5.01 6.40
C SER A 96 102.69 4.06 6.90
N ARG A 97 102.68 3.65 8.20
CA ARG A 97 103.81 3.01 8.96
C ARG A 97 103.64 1.49 9.33
N PRO A 98 104.71 0.72 9.70
CA PRO A 98 104.69 -0.76 9.93
C PRO A 98 104.50 -1.28 11.40
N ILE A 99 104.35 -2.62 11.59
CA ILE A 99 103.90 -3.33 12.85
C ILE A 99 104.66 -4.67 13.13
N ASN A 100 104.68 -5.19 14.38
CA ASN A 100 105.26 -6.48 14.83
C ASN A 100 104.33 -7.24 15.83
N TYR A 101 104.31 -8.59 15.83
CA TYR A 101 103.29 -9.43 16.51
C TYR A 101 103.76 -10.33 17.67
N SER A 102 105.03 -10.79 17.74
CA SER A 102 105.38 -11.97 18.55
C SER A 102 105.22 -11.78 20.07
N LYS A 103 105.45 -10.55 20.57
CA LYS A 103 105.30 -10.19 22.00
C LYS A 103 103.87 -10.35 22.56
N LEU A 104 102.85 -10.44 21.71
CA LEU A 104 101.45 -10.37 22.16
C LEU A 104 100.99 -11.62 22.92
N ARG A 105 101.40 -12.83 22.51
CA ARG A 105 100.84 -14.09 23.03
C ARG A 105 101.29 -14.42 24.45
N ALA A 106 102.55 -14.20 24.79
CA ALA A 106 103.13 -14.60 26.08
C ALA A 106 102.45 -13.93 27.29
N LYS A 107 101.85 -12.74 27.09
CA LYS A 107 101.23 -11.95 28.16
C LYS A 107 99.77 -12.31 28.45
N ALA A 108 99.19 -13.28 27.76
CA ALA A 108 97.79 -13.68 27.96
C ALA A 108 97.60 -14.66 29.13
N GLN A 109 98.59 -15.51 29.42
CA GLN A 109 98.41 -16.68 30.31
C GLN A 109 98.38 -16.28 31.80
N GLU A 110 99.23 -15.34 32.19
CA GLU A 110 99.33 -14.71 33.53
C GLU A 110 98.00 -14.08 34.01
N VAL A 111 97.11 -13.71 33.09
CA VAL A 111 95.85 -12.99 33.39
C VAL A 111 94.75 -13.91 33.93
N PHE A 112 94.81 -15.23 33.67
CA PHE A 112 93.72 -16.15 34.00
C PHE A 112 93.66 -16.53 35.48
N ASP A 113 94.79 -16.83 36.13
CA ASP A 113 94.81 -17.29 37.54
C ASP A 113 94.27 -16.22 38.51
N VAL A 114 94.60 -14.95 38.25
CA VAL A 114 94.07 -13.78 38.98
C VAL A 114 92.53 -13.72 38.92
N LYS A 115 91.93 -14.25 37.85
CA LYS A 115 90.48 -14.21 37.64
C LYS A 115 89.72 -15.24 38.46
N ALA A 116 90.32 -16.40 38.76
CA ALA A 116 89.68 -17.46 39.53
C ALA A 116 89.31 -16.99 40.95
N ILE A 117 90.21 -16.30 41.64
CA ILE A 117 89.98 -15.77 43.00
C ILE A 117 88.86 -14.71 43.02
N GLN A 118 88.69 -13.94 41.95
CA GLN A 118 87.61 -12.96 41.85
C GLN A 118 86.22 -13.60 41.78
N SER A 119 86.08 -14.78 41.18
CA SER A 119 84.79 -15.49 41.06
C SER A 119 84.22 -15.92 42.41
N ASN A 120 85.04 -16.41 43.34
CA ASN A 120 84.55 -16.90 44.64
C ASN A 120 83.94 -15.77 45.49
N ASN A 121 84.53 -14.57 45.45
CA ASN A 121 83.97 -13.36 46.09
C ASN A 121 82.71 -12.83 45.38
N LEU A 122 82.48 -13.22 44.13
CA LEU A 122 81.26 -12.92 43.38
C LEU A 122 80.11 -13.85 43.79
N MET A 123 80.36 -15.14 44.02
CA MET A 123 79.33 -16.11 44.44
C MET A 123 78.71 -15.72 45.79
N ALA A 124 79.52 -15.39 46.80
CA ALA A 124 79.03 -14.97 48.11
C ALA A 124 78.19 -13.66 48.08
N ARG A 125 78.33 -12.84 47.03
CA ARG A 125 77.44 -11.69 46.78
C ARG A 125 76.16 -12.11 46.06
N LEU A 126 76.24 -13.09 45.17
CA LEU A 126 75.10 -13.63 44.43
C LEU A 126 74.06 -14.23 45.38
N ASP A 127 74.49 -15.01 46.37
CA ASP A 127 73.62 -15.62 47.38
C ASP A 127 72.87 -14.56 48.22
N ALA A 128 73.56 -13.46 48.54
CA ALA A 128 72.98 -12.33 49.28
C ALA A 128 71.95 -11.52 48.47
N GLU A 129 72.05 -11.50 47.13
CA GLU A 129 71.02 -10.93 46.26
C GLU A 129 69.87 -11.93 46.01
N ALA A 130 70.17 -13.22 45.89
CA ALA A 130 69.16 -14.27 45.73
C ALA A 130 68.14 -14.27 46.89
N ALA A 131 68.61 -14.14 48.14
CA ALA A 131 67.74 -14.01 49.31
C ALA A 131 66.83 -12.77 49.27
N LYS A 132 67.27 -11.65 48.68
CA LYS A 132 66.41 -10.46 48.48
C LYS A 132 65.39 -10.67 47.37
N ILE A 133 65.78 -11.35 46.29
CA ILE A 133 64.87 -11.71 45.19
C ILE A 133 63.77 -12.64 45.70
N GLU A 134 64.08 -13.58 46.59
CA GLU A 134 63.09 -14.49 47.18
C GLU A 134 62.06 -13.75 48.07
N ASP A 135 62.49 -12.81 48.91
CA ASP A 135 61.56 -11.93 49.66
C ASP A 135 60.73 -11.02 48.72
N MET A 136 61.34 -10.51 47.65
CA MET A 136 60.66 -9.68 46.65
C MET A 136 59.59 -10.47 45.87
N ILE A 137 59.89 -11.71 45.49
CA ILE A 137 58.91 -12.65 44.90
C ILE A 137 57.78 -12.92 45.90
N ARG A 138 58.11 -13.17 47.18
CA ARG A 138 57.11 -13.46 48.23
C ARG A 138 56.13 -12.28 48.43
N ARG A 139 56.61 -11.04 48.35
CA ARG A 139 55.78 -9.82 48.34
C ARG A 139 54.95 -9.72 47.06
N PHE A 140 55.55 -9.93 45.89
CA PHE A 140 54.86 -9.87 44.60
C PHE A 140 53.70 -10.87 44.50
N THR A 141 53.89 -12.10 44.97
CA THR A 141 52.81 -13.11 45.01
C THR A 141 51.67 -12.68 45.93
N ALA A 142 51.96 -11.99 47.03
CA ALA A 142 50.95 -11.51 47.99
C ALA A 142 50.13 -10.33 47.46
N THR A 143 50.70 -9.42 46.66
CA THR A 143 49.95 -8.29 46.07
C THR A 143 49.34 -8.58 44.71
N CYS A 144 50.02 -9.36 43.86
CA CYS A 144 49.66 -9.53 42.44
C CYS A 144 49.07 -10.90 42.09
N GLY A 145 49.18 -11.90 42.98
CA GLY A 145 48.81 -13.29 42.67
C GLY A 145 47.33 -13.47 42.28
N ALA A 146 46.41 -12.73 42.90
CA ALA A 146 44.97 -12.84 42.65
C ALA A 146 44.52 -12.25 41.29
N ALA A 147 45.30 -11.34 40.68
CA ALA A 147 44.95 -10.77 39.38
C ALA A 147 45.29 -11.72 38.22
N HIS A 148 46.31 -12.57 38.38
CA HIS A 148 46.83 -13.40 37.29
C HIS A 148 45.93 -14.60 36.96
N SER A 149 45.20 -15.15 37.94
CA SER A 149 44.20 -16.19 37.72
C SER A 149 43.01 -15.68 36.91
N SER A 150 42.54 -14.46 37.18
CA SER A 150 41.52 -13.77 36.38
C SER A 150 42.01 -13.53 34.94
N MET A 151 43.25 -13.07 34.76
CA MET A 151 43.86 -12.92 33.43
C MET A 151 43.90 -14.25 32.64
N SER A 152 44.23 -15.37 33.31
CA SER A 152 44.21 -16.70 32.69
C SER A 152 42.80 -17.18 32.34
N GLN A 153 41.80 -16.91 33.17
CA GLN A 153 40.39 -17.19 32.84
C GLN A 153 39.90 -16.35 31.66
N ASN A 154 40.26 -15.07 31.61
CA ASN A 154 39.94 -14.18 30.47
C ASN A 154 40.63 -14.64 29.18
N LEU A 155 41.90 -15.07 29.23
CA LEU A 155 42.59 -15.64 28.07
C LEU A 155 41.93 -16.93 27.58
N ASN A 156 41.50 -17.82 28.48
CA ASN A 156 40.77 -19.03 28.10
C ASN A 156 39.37 -18.74 27.56
N GLN A 157 38.71 -17.66 28.02
CA GLN A 157 37.47 -17.17 27.40
C GLN A 157 37.73 -16.57 26.02
N ILE A 158 38.82 -15.82 25.83
CA ILE A 158 39.22 -15.25 24.54
C ILE A 158 39.57 -16.36 23.53
N ASP A 159 40.31 -17.39 23.94
CA ASP A 159 40.59 -18.56 23.10
C ASP A 159 39.31 -19.36 22.77
N GLY A 160 38.43 -19.54 23.75
CA GLY A 160 37.10 -20.12 23.56
C GLY A 160 36.13 -19.24 22.75
N LEU A 161 36.43 -17.96 22.56
CA LEU A 161 35.71 -17.03 21.66
C LEU A 161 36.35 -17.04 20.28
N LEU A 162 37.68 -17.06 20.16
CA LEU A 162 38.43 -17.19 18.91
C LEU A 162 38.14 -18.51 18.21
N SER A 163 38.14 -19.63 18.93
CA SER A 163 37.73 -20.94 18.40
C SER A 163 36.28 -20.93 17.89
N ARG A 164 35.39 -20.18 18.58
CA ARG A 164 34.00 -20.02 18.14
C ARG A 164 33.85 -19.06 16.96
N SER A 165 34.59 -17.96 16.90
CA SER A 165 34.57 -17.03 15.76
C SER A 165 35.24 -17.63 14.54
N GLN A 166 36.27 -18.46 14.69
CA GLN A 166 36.90 -19.20 13.59
C GLN A 166 35.99 -20.31 13.05
N HIS A 167 35.26 -21.03 13.91
CA HIS A 167 34.21 -21.96 13.47
C HIS A 167 33.02 -21.24 12.82
N CYS A 168 32.67 -20.05 13.31
CA CYS A 168 31.63 -19.21 12.71
C CYS A 168 32.07 -18.66 11.35
N LEU A 169 33.31 -18.16 11.23
CA LEU A 169 33.92 -17.73 9.97
C LEU A 169 33.96 -18.87 8.96
N LYS A 170 34.38 -20.08 9.35
CA LYS A 170 34.33 -21.24 8.45
C LYS A 170 32.91 -21.57 8.01
N LYS A 171 31.91 -21.46 8.89
CA LYS A 171 30.50 -21.58 8.51
C LYS A 171 30.01 -20.43 7.61
N MET A 172 30.58 -19.23 7.73
CA MET A 172 30.32 -18.10 6.83
C MET A 172 31.02 -18.27 5.48
N GLU A 173 32.18 -18.92 5.41
CA GLU A 173 32.83 -19.34 4.15
C GLU A 173 32.01 -20.44 3.47
N GLU A 174 31.58 -21.47 4.21
CA GLU A 174 30.68 -22.53 3.73
C GLU A 174 29.30 -21.99 3.32
N ALA A 175 28.80 -20.93 3.97
CA ALA A 175 27.58 -20.23 3.57
C ALA A 175 27.82 -19.32 2.35
N SER A 176 28.95 -18.62 2.26
CA SER A 176 29.33 -17.77 1.12
C SER A 176 29.50 -18.59 -0.15
N ALA A 177 30.13 -19.77 -0.08
CA ALA A 177 30.20 -20.70 -1.19
C ALA A 177 28.82 -21.22 -1.64
N LYS A 178 27.86 -21.36 -0.71
CA LYS A 178 26.46 -21.67 -1.03
C LYS A 178 25.71 -20.47 -1.60
N ILE A 179 25.99 -19.26 -1.14
CA ILE A 179 25.45 -18.01 -1.70
C ILE A 179 25.89 -17.88 -3.16
N GLY A 180 27.17 -18.08 -3.49
CA GLY A 180 27.63 -18.07 -4.88
C GLY A 180 26.99 -19.16 -5.76
N LEU A 181 26.65 -20.33 -5.20
CA LEU A 181 25.88 -21.36 -5.91
C LEU A 181 24.40 -20.95 -6.10
N ILE A 182 23.82 -20.27 -5.11
CA ILE A 182 22.46 -19.72 -5.17
C ILE A 182 22.40 -18.54 -6.14
N GLU A 183 23.40 -17.67 -6.22
CA GLU A 183 23.53 -16.59 -7.20
C GLU A 183 23.56 -17.15 -8.62
N ALA A 184 24.39 -18.16 -8.89
CA ALA A 184 24.40 -18.86 -10.18
C ALA A 184 23.04 -19.51 -10.50
N THR A 185 22.37 -20.12 -9.52
CA THR A 185 21.04 -20.71 -9.70
C THR A 185 19.96 -19.65 -9.94
N ILE A 186 20.05 -18.49 -9.29
CA ILE A 186 19.17 -17.33 -9.48
C ILE A 186 19.35 -16.78 -10.90
N ASP A 187 20.58 -16.70 -11.41
CA ASP A 187 20.83 -16.26 -12.77
C ASP A 187 20.33 -17.28 -13.81
N ASP A 188 20.57 -18.59 -13.63
CA ASP A 188 19.95 -19.65 -14.47
C ASP A 188 18.41 -19.55 -14.48
N VAL A 189 17.78 -19.31 -13.32
CA VAL A 189 16.32 -19.16 -13.18
C VAL A 189 15.80 -17.87 -13.82
N LYS A 190 16.52 -16.74 -13.71
CA LYS A 190 16.20 -15.52 -14.48
C LYS A 190 16.23 -15.84 -15.97
N ASP A 191 17.26 -16.55 -16.42
CA ASP A 191 17.48 -16.87 -17.84
C ASP A 191 16.36 -17.79 -18.38
N ASP A 192 15.83 -18.70 -17.56
CA ASP A 192 14.62 -19.49 -17.88
C ASP A 192 13.32 -18.66 -17.85
N ILE A 193 13.13 -17.77 -16.87
CA ILE A 193 12.01 -16.82 -16.85
C ILE A 193 12.02 -15.95 -18.13
N ASP A 194 13.20 -15.46 -18.53
CA ASP A 194 13.39 -14.65 -19.74
C ASP A 194 13.16 -15.45 -21.02
N ARG A 195 13.39 -16.78 -21.01
CA ARG A 195 13.07 -17.70 -22.11
C ARG A 195 11.56 -17.96 -22.19
N ASP A 196 10.91 -18.28 -21.08
CA ASP A 196 9.48 -18.59 -21.05
C ASP A 196 8.60 -17.36 -21.23
N MET A 197 9.01 -16.19 -20.72
CA MET A 197 8.38 -14.90 -21.05
C MET A 197 8.42 -14.65 -22.56
N LYS A 198 9.56 -14.87 -23.23
CA LYS A 198 9.66 -14.73 -24.70
C LYS A 198 8.83 -15.77 -25.46
N ARG A 199 8.70 -17.00 -24.96
CA ARG A 199 7.76 -18.01 -25.51
C ARG A 199 6.30 -17.58 -25.33
N ALA A 200 5.95 -17.02 -24.18
CA ALA A 200 4.61 -16.51 -23.89
C ALA A 200 4.26 -15.31 -24.77
N ILE A 201 5.17 -14.34 -24.95
CA ILE A 201 5.02 -13.21 -25.88
C ILE A 201 4.79 -13.69 -27.33
N MET A 202 5.51 -14.72 -27.76
CA MET A 202 5.40 -15.29 -29.13
C MET A 202 4.19 -16.21 -29.34
N ASN A 203 3.45 -16.57 -28.27
CA ASN A 203 2.33 -17.50 -28.37
C ASN A 203 1.06 -16.76 -28.82
N LYS A 204 0.54 -17.07 -30.02
CA LYS A 204 -0.72 -16.51 -30.55
C LYS A 204 -1.99 -16.81 -29.72
N LYS A 205 -1.89 -17.61 -28.66
CA LYS A 205 -2.96 -17.84 -27.67
C LYS A 205 -2.74 -17.13 -26.33
N ASN A 206 -1.61 -16.44 -26.14
CA ASN A 206 -1.36 -15.66 -24.94
C ASN A 206 -1.90 -14.24 -25.14
N CYS A 207 -3.05 -13.95 -24.53
CA CYS A 207 -3.75 -12.68 -24.71
C CYS A 207 -3.46 -11.66 -23.61
N SER A 208 -2.74 -12.01 -22.54
CA SER A 208 -2.32 -11.10 -21.44
C SER A 208 -1.50 -9.87 -21.88
N LEU A 209 -1.00 -9.87 -23.12
CA LEU A 209 -0.25 -8.76 -23.73
C LEU A 209 -1.08 -7.97 -24.76
N VAL A 210 -2.31 -8.39 -25.03
CA VAL A 210 -3.29 -7.62 -25.79
C VAL A 210 -3.88 -6.60 -24.83
N ARG A 211 -3.57 -5.32 -25.05
CA ARG A 211 -4.02 -4.19 -24.23
C ARG A 211 -5.55 -4.29 -24.04
N GLY A 212 -6.02 -4.44 -22.81
CA GLY A 212 -7.45 -4.56 -22.50
C GLY A 212 -8.02 -5.97 -22.33
N TYR A 213 -7.25 -7.03 -22.54
CA TYR A 213 -7.74 -8.41 -22.35
C TYR A 213 -7.85 -8.80 -20.86
N GLU A 214 -6.83 -8.46 -20.07
CA GLU A 214 -6.70 -8.80 -18.64
C GLU A 214 -6.17 -7.59 -17.84
N ASP A 215 -6.89 -6.46 -17.88
CA ASP A 215 -6.66 -5.37 -16.90
C ASP A 215 -7.31 -5.72 -15.54
N GLU A 216 -6.96 -6.88 -14.97
CA GLU A 216 -7.24 -7.13 -13.55
C GLU A 216 -6.26 -6.31 -12.69
N PRO A 217 -6.69 -5.81 -11.52
CA PRO A 217 -5.76 -5.24 -10.56
C PRO A 217 -4.82 -6.35 -10.06
N PHE A 218 -3.54 -6.23 -10.41
CA PHE A 218 -2.52 -7.21 -10.05
C PHE A 218 -2.40 -7.34 -8.52
N ALA A 219 -2.30 -8.59 -8.06
CA ALA A 219 -2.06 -8.91 -6.66
C ALA A 219 -0.74 -8.31 -6.17
N ASP A 220 -0.84 -7.26 -5.37
CA ASP A 220 0.27 -6.46 -4.84
C ASP A 220 0.58 -6.77 -3.37
N GLY A 221 -0.21 -7.63 -2.71
CA GLY A 221 0.07 -8.21 -1.41
C GLY A 221 -0.78 -7.65 -0.27
N VAL A 222 -0.16 -7.57 0.92
CA VAL A 222 -0.83 -7.32 2.21
C VAL A 222 -0.14 -6.17 2.93
N ARG A 223 -0.85 -5.06 3.21
CA ARG A 223 -0.30 -3.87 3.88
C ARG A 223 -0.12 -4.17 5.36
N GLY A 224 1.13 -4.34 5.81
CA GLY A 224 1.49 -4.57 7.21
C GLY A 224 1.90 -3.29 7.93
N ALA A 225 1.24 -2.99 9.05
CA ALA A 225 1.59 -1.95 10.02
C ALA A 225 2.34 -2.58 11.21
N TYR A 226 3.56 -2.13 11.48
CA TYR A 226 4.50 -2.76 12.43
C TYR A 226 4.73 -1.87 13.66
N TYR A 227 4.42 -2.37 14.86
CA TYR A 227 4.52 -1.62 16.12
C TYR A 227 5.65 -2.20 16.98
N ASN A 228 6.52 -1.33 17.51
CA ASN A 228 7.62 -1.71 18.42
C ASN A 228 7.15 -1.99 19.87
N ASN A 229 5.97 -2.60 20.02
CA ASN A 229 5.34 -3.02 21.27
C ASN A 229 4.34 -4.17 21.00
N PRO A 230 3.98 -5.01 21.99
CA PRO A 230 3.08 -6.16 21.80
C PRO A 230 1.58 -5.82 21.92
N THR A 231 1.19 -4.54 21.79
CA THR A 231 -0.14 -4.05 22.21
C THR A 231 -0.82 -3.13 21.19
N PHE A 232 -0.27 -2.98 19.98
CA PHE A 232 -0.76 -2.03 18.95
C PHE A 232 -0.89 -0.58 19.48
N THR A 233 -0.09 -0.20 20.47
CA THR A 233 -0.19 1.13 21.11
C THR A 233 0.62 2.19 20.37
N GLY A 234 -0.01 3.33 20.08
CA GLY A 234 0.61 4.47 19.40
C GLY A 234 0.72 4.24 17.88
N ALA A 235 1.34 5.19 17.18
CA ALA A 235 1.55 5.08 15.74
C ALA A 235 2.44 3.86 15.39
N PRO A 236 2.20 3.19 14.25
CA PRO A 236 3.11 2.19 13.70
C PRO A 236 4.54 2.76 13.57
N SER A 237 5.53 1.95 13.91
CA SER A 237 6.94 2.30 13.83
C SER A 237 7.49 2.17 12.40
N ALA A 238 6.84 1.36 11.56
CA ALA A 238 7.08 1.24 10.13
C ALA A 238 5.87 0.57 9.43
N PHE A 239 5.83 0.67 8.10
CA PHE A 239 4.89 -0.08 7.24
C PHE A 239 5.68 -0.88 6.20
N ARG A 240 5.16 -2.04 5.78
CA ARG A 240 5.66 -2.83 4.64
C ARG A 240 4.53 -3.63 4.01
N THR A 241 4.47 -3.70 2.68
CA THR A 241 3.61 -4.65 1.98
C THR A 241 4.31 -6.00 1.86
N ASP A 242 3.67 -7.07 2.32
CA ASP A 242 4.14 -8.45 2.22
C ASP A 242 3.39 -9.18 1.10
N SER A 243 4.08 -9.92 0.24
CA SER A 243 3.44 -10.59 -0.91
C SER A 243 2.54 -11.76 -0.53
N ALA A 244 2.77 -12.39 0.62
CA ALA A 244 1.91 -13.42 1.22
C ALA A 244 2.22 -13.56 2.72
N LEU A 245 1.27 -14.10 3.48
CA LEU A 245 1.45 -14.41 4.90
C LEU A 245 2.05 -15.83 5.10
N ASP A 246 3.31 -16.03 4.70
CA ASP A 246 4.20 -17.13 5.15
C ASP A 246 5.54 -16.52 5.59
N LEU A 247 5.60 -16.11 6.85
CA LEU A 247 6.64 -15.21 7.37
C LEU A 247 7.34 -15.82 8.59
N VAL A 248 8.67 -15.87 8.53
CA VAL A 248 9.56 -16.34 9.61
C VAL A 248 10.51 -15.24 10.02
N PHE A 249 10.22 -14.57 11.13
CA PHE A 249 11.10 -13.60 11.76
C PHE A 249 12.09 -14.34 12.68
N SER A 250 13.38 -14.06 12.61
CA SER A 250 14.41 -14.76 13.39
C SER A 250 15.66 -13.91 13.62
N GLY A 251 15.99 -13.65 14.88
CA GLY A 251 17.24 -12.99 15.31
C GLY A 251 17.33 -11.48 15.01
N LYS A 252 16.67 -11.00 13.95
CA LYS A 252 16.40 -9.59 13.66
C LYS A 252 14.92 -9.28 13.82
N GLY A 253 14.57 -8.01 14.04
CA GLY A 253 13.19 -7.55 14.05
C GLY A 253 12.50 -7.76 12.70
N PRO A 254 11.16 -7.69 12.65
CA PRO A 254 10.40 -7.94 11.42
C PRO A 254 10.66 -6.91 10.32
N VAL A 255 10.97 -5.67 10.71
CA VAL A 255 11.35 -4.52 9.87
C VAL A 255 12.41 -3.70 10.62
N GLU A 256 13.12 -2.80 9.93
CA GLU A 256 14.05 -1.88 10.58
C GLU A 256 13.32 -0.95 11.56
N GLY A 257 13.99 -0.57 12.66
CA GLY A 257 13.38 0.20 13.76
C GLY A 257 12.53 -0.60 14.75
N VAL A 258 12.07 -1.81 14.40
CA VAL A 258 11.25 -2.67 15.29
C VAL A 258 12.10 -3.76 15.94
N SER A 259 11.85 -4.04 17.23
CA SER A 259 12.59 -5.05 17.99
C SER A 259 12.18 -6.48 17.63
N SER A 260 13.13 -7.41 17.67
CA SER A 260 12.84 -8.86 17.66
C SER A 260 12.33 -9.41 19.00
N ASN A 261 12.46 -8.64 20.09
CA ASN A 261 12.11 -9.11 21.44
C ASN A 261 10.61 -8.98 21.74
N SER A 262 9.97 -7.92 21.24
CA SER A 262 8.54 -7.73 21.38
C SER A 262 8.05 -6.74 20.34
N PHE A 263 6.99 -7.13 19.63
CA PHE A 263 6.37 -6.34 18.57
C PHE A 263 4.95 -6.82 18.32
N SER A 264 4.17 -6.05 17.57
CA SER A 264 2.90 -6.47 17.00
C SER A 264 2.81 -6.02 15.55
N VAL A 265 2.03 -6.75 14.75
CA VAL A 265 1.82 -6.45 13.33
C VAL A 265 0.34 -6.60 13.01
N ARG A 266 -0.24 -5.59 12.37
CA ARG A 266 -1.60 -5.59 11.84
C ARG A 266 -1.49 -5.57 10.32
N TRP A 267 -2.00 -6.61 9.67
CA TRP A 267 -1.98 -6.80 8.22
C TRP A 267 -3.38 -6.64 7.66
N GLU A 268 -3.49 -5.90 6.56
CA GLU A 268 -4.76 -5.71 5.85
C GLU A 268 -4.61 -5.98 4.35
N ALA A 269 -5.61 -6.64 3.77
CA ALA A 269 -5.72 -6.91 2.35
C ALA A 269 -7.18 -7.22 1.97
N PHE A 270 -7.41 -7.35 0.67
CA PHE A 270 -8.52 -8.05 0.09
C PHE A 270 -8.02 -9.38 -0.45
N LEU A 271 -8.69 -10.46 -0.06
CA LEU A 271 -8.42 -11.82 -0.51
C LEU A 271 -9.42 -12.21 -1.60
N GLU A 272 -8.94 -12.54 -2.80
CA GLU A 272 -9.79 -13.02 -3.88
C GLU A 272 -9.94 -14.55 -3.82
N ALA A 273 -11.17 -15.03 -3.61
CA ALA A 273 -11.44 -16.46 -3.63
C ALA A 273 -11.45 -17.00 -5.08
N PRO A 274 -10.61 -17.99 -5.46
CA PRO A 274 -10.50 -18.43 -6.86
C PRO A 274 -11.74 -19.15 -7.41
N ARG A 275 -12.63 -19.67 -6.55
CA ARG A 275 -13.85 -20.41 -6.92
C ARG A 275 -14.92 -20.24 -5.86
N SER A 276 -16.19 -20.41 -6.24
CA SER A 276 -17.28 -20.48 -5.27
C SER A 276 -17.26 -21.84 -4.56
N GLY A 277 -17.43 -21.84 -3.24
CA GLY A 277 -17.54 -23.07 -2.45
C GLY A 277 -17.16 -22.88 -0.98
N MET A 278 -17.11 -24.00 -0.25
CA MET A 278 -16.75 -24.02 1.17
C MET A 278 -15.24 -23.96 1.40
N TYR A 279 -14.81 -22.96 2.16
CA TYR A 279 -13.44 -22.74 2.61
C TYR A 279 -13.29 -23.00 4.12
N THR A 280 -12.10 -23.43 4.53
CA THR A 280 -11.61 -23.32 5.91
C THR A 280 -10.30 -22.53 5.90
N PHE A 281 -10.22 -21.47 6.69
CA PHE A 281 -8.97 -20.75 6.94
C PHE A 281 -8.18 -21.44 8.05
N ILE A 282 -6.87 -21.46 7.91
CA ILE A 282 -5.97 -22.21 8.79
C ILE A 282 -4.76 -21.32 9.06
N VAL A 283 -4.53 -20.97 10.33
CA VAL A 283 -3.35 -20.22 10.74
C VAL A 283 -2.39 -21.12 11.50
N GLU A 284 -1.14 -21.22 11.05
CA GLU A 284 -0.04 -21.73 11.89
C GLU A 284 0.74 -20.56 12.49
N SER A 285 0.85 -20.49 13.82
CA SER A 285 1.71 -19.50 14.48
C SER A 285 2.28 -19.98 15.80
N ASP A 286 3.47 -19.48 16.15
CA ASP A 286 4.11 -19.66 17.46
C ASP A 286 3.95 -18.41 18.37
N CYS A 287 3.14 -17.44 17.95
CA CYS A 287 2.87 -16.16 18.60
C CYS A 287 1.37 -16.03 18.95
N GLY A 288 0.92 -14.87 19.47
CA GLY A 288 -0.52 -14.56 19.52
C GLY A 288 -1.03 -14.14 18.15
N VAL A 289 -2.24 -14.56 17.77
CA VAL A 289 -2.84 -14.23 16.47
C VAL A 289 -4.37 -14.09 16.52
N ARG A 290 -4.91 -13.19 15.68
CA ARG A 290 -6.33 -13.12 15.28
C ARG A 290 -6.44 -12.99 13.76
N MET A 291 -7.56 -13.43 13.19
CA MET A 291 -7.95 -13.13 11.81
C MET A 291 -9.43 -12.76 11.75
N PHE A 292 -9.73 -11.72 10.98
CA PHE A 292 -11.07 -11.28 10.62
C PHE A 292 -11.30 -11.48 9.11
N LEU A 293 -12.55 -11.72 8.72
CA LEU A 293 -13.01 -11.75 7.33
C LEU A 293 -14.28 -10.88 7.23
N GLY A 294 -14.26 -9.85 6.38
CA GLY A 294 -15.22 -8.75 6.51
C GLY A 294 -15.01 -8.08 7.87
N ASP A 295 -16.04 -8.09 8.71
CA ASP A 295 -15.98 -7.64 10.11
C ASP A 295 -16.03 -8.79 11.13
N GLU A 296 -16.18 -10.03 10.66
CA GLU A 296 -16.34 -11.20 11.53
C GLU A 296 -14.99 -11.82 11.97
N PRO A 297 -14.77 -12.06 13.27
CA PRO A 297 -13.53 -12.67 13.79
C PRO A 297 -13.54 -14.19 13.64
N ILE A 298 -12.87 -14.70 12.60
CA ILE A 298 -12.90 -16.12 12.20
C ILE A 298 -11.83 -17.01 12.86
N ILE A 299 -10.73 -16.45 13.37
CA ILE A 299 -9.67 -17.18 14.09
C ILE A 299 -9.16 -16.34 15.27
N ILE A 300 -8.99 -16.97 16.44
CA ILE A 300 -8.44 -16.35 17.66
C ILE A 300 -7.54 -17.38 18.37
N ASP A 301 -6.26 -17.06 18.58
CA ASP A 301 -5.33 -17.91 19.33
C ASP A 301 -4.31 -17.08 20.13
N ARG A 302 -4.15 -17.37 21.43
CA ARG A 302 -3.28 -16.64 22.39
C ARG A 302 -3.48 -15.11 22.46
N MET A 303 -4.62 -14.60 21.97
CA MET A 303 -5.05 -13.19 22.09
C MET A 303 -6.46 -13.12 22.73
N PRO A 304 -6.93 -11.94 23.21
CA PRO A 304 -8.29 -11.80 23.70
C PRO A 304 -9.32 -12.03 22.59
N THR A 305 -10.52 -12.49 22.94
CA THR A 305 -11.67 -12.48 22.05
C THR A 305 -11.95 -11.04 21.58
N PRO A 306 -11.96 -10.75 20.28
CA PRO A 306 -12.39 -9.47 19.73
C PRO A 306 -13.92 -9.37 19.63
N VAL A 307 -14.40 -8.16 19.34
CA VAL A 307 -15.75 -7.88 18.83
C VAL A 307 -15.68 -7.45 17.36
N SER A 308 -16.79 -7.47 16.60
CA SER A 308 -16.76 -7.17 15.15
C SER A 308 -16.19 -5.77 14.84
N GLY A 309 -16.44 -4.78 15.70
CA GLY A 309 -15.82 -3.45 15.60
C GLY A 309 -14.29 -3.41 15.71
N ASP A 310 -13.63 -4.44 16.27
CA ASP A 310 -12.16 -4.54 16.27
C ASP A 310 -11.59 -4.79 14.85
N ALA A 311 -12.43 -5.27 13.91
CA ALA A 311 -12.03 -5.50 12.52
C ALA A 311 -11.70 -4.20 11.76
N ILE A 312 -12.15 -3.03 12.24
CA ILE A 312 -11.80 -1.71 11.71
C ILE A 312 -11.03 -0.83 12.72
N SER A 313 -11.02 -1.20 14.00
CA SER A 313 -10.49 -0.33 15.05
C SER A 313 -8.97 -0.35 15.17
N GLU A 314 -8.35 0.81 15.31
CA GLU A 314 -6.94 0.94 15.69
C GLU A 314 -6.68 0.90 17.20
N ASN A 315 -7.67 0.44 17.99
CA ASN A 315 -7.56 0.32 19.44
C ASN A 315 -6.41 -0.62 19.89
N PRO A 316 -5.74 -0.30 21.02
CA PRO A 316 -4.76 -1.18 21.65
C PRO A 316 -5.34 -2.53 22.09
N VAL A 317 -4.68 -3.63 21.72
CA VAL A 317 -5.08 -4.98 22.12
C VAL A 317 -4.32 -5.42 23.39
N PRO A 318 -5.00 -5.79 24.49
CA PRO A 318 -4.32 -6.21 25.72
C PRO A 318 -3.70 -7.61 25.59
N VAL A 319 -2.49 -7.77 26.13
CA VAL A 319 -1.78 -9.06 26.22
C VAL A 319 -2.43 -9.96 27.29
N ILE A 320 -2.69 -11.23 26.96
CA ILE A 320 -3.21 -12.22 27.91
C ILE A 320 -2.10 -13.09 28.54
N PRO A 321 -2.25 -13.54 29.80
CA PRO A 321 -1.31 -14.48 30.43
C PRO A 321 -1.22 -15.84 29.74
N THR A 322 -0.03 -16.43 29.73
CA THR A 322 0.29 -17.67 29.00
C THR A 322 -0.30 -18.93 29.64
N LYS A 323 -1.27 -19.56 28.96
CA LYS A 323 -1.79 -20.89 29.31
C LYS A 323 -0.98 -22.01 28.63
N GLU A 324 0.17 -22.32 29.22
CA GLU A 324 0.99 -23.54 29.07
C GLU A 324 1.54 -23.95 27.67
N LYS A 325 1.04 -23.42 26.54
CA LYS A 325 1.58 -23.73 25.20
C LYS A 325 2.28 -22.50 24.58
N THR A 326 3.58 -22.65 24.33
CA THR A 326 4.46 -21.61 23.72
C THR A 326 5.20 -22.11 22.47
N GLY A 327 4.70 -23.19 21.84
CA GLY A 327 5.19 -23.71 20.56
C GLY A 327 4.26 -23.33 19.40
N MET A 328 4.64 -23.74 18.20
CA MET A 328 3.80 -23.62 17.00
C MET A 328 2.44 -24.29 17.24
N MET A 329 1.37 -23.56 16.97
CA MET A 329 -0.02 -24.01 17.08
C MET A 329 -0.73 -23.73 15.76
N ARG A 330 -1.63 -24.64 15.37
CA ARG A 330 -2.40 -24.57 14.13
C ARG A 330 -3.88 -24.50 14.48
N THR A 331 -4.54 -23.43 14.05
CA THR A 331 -5.92 -23.08 14.42
C THR A 331 -6.74 -22.94 13.14
N GLU A 332 -7.84 -23.68 13.04
CA GLU A 332 -8.76 -23.61 11.90
C GLU A 332 -9.96 -22.70 12.24
N SER A 333 -10.50 -22.01 11.24
CA SER A 333 -11.79 -21.31 11.33
C SER A 333 -12.96 -22.30 11.32
N VAL A 334 -14.18 -21.79 11.53
CA VAL A 334 -15.38 -22.49 11.02
C VAL A 334 -15.31 -22.60 9.49
N MET A 335 -16.00 -23.59 8.93
CA MET A 335 -16.17 -23.70 7.47
C MET A 335 -17.19 -22.66 7.00
N MET A 336 -16.89 -21.95 5.92
CA MET A 336 -17.69 -20.84 5.40
C MET A 336 -17.70 -20.81 3.87
N GLU A 337 -18.78 -20.31 3.27
CA GLU A 337 -18.90 -20.20 1.83
C GLU A 337 -18.31 -18.89 1.31
N LEU A 338 -17.43 -18.98 0.31
CA LEU A 338 -16.91 -17.85 -0.45
C LEU A 338 -17.37 -17.97 -1.92
N VAL A 339 -17.39 -16.84 -2.64
CA VAL A 339 -17.80 -16.73 -4.04
C VAL A 339 -16.58 -16.52 -4.94
N GLY A 340 -16.49 -17.24 -6.06
CA GLY A 340 -15.38 -17.17 -6.98
C GLY A 340 -15.25 -15.81 -7.68
N GLY A 341 -14.07 -15.21 -7.63
CA GLY A 341 -13.79 -13.85 -8.10
C GLY A 341 -14.27 -12.75 -7.16
N GLN A 342 -14.93 -13.08 -6.05
CA GLN A 342 -15.26 -12.11 -5.01
C GLN A 342 -14.04 -11.84 -4.13
N LYS A 343 -13.84 -10.56 -3.84
CA LYS A 343 -12.79 -10.04 -2.95
C LYS A 343 -13.36 -9.83 -1.56
N TYR A 344 -12.68 -10.37 -0.55
CA TYR A 344 -13.07 -10.32 0.85
C TYR A 344 -12.01 -9.56 1.65
N ARG A 345 -12.41 -8.51 2.38
CA ARG A 345 -11.48 -7.83 3.29
C ARG A 345 -11.00 -8.80 4.35
N ILE A 346 -9.69 -8.88 4.57
CA ILE A 346 -9.07 -9.61 5.68
C ILE A 346 -8.25 -8.65 6.53
N ARG A 347 -8.31 -8.85 7.85
CA ARG A 347 -7.41 -8.25 8.82
C ARG A 347 -6.76 -9.36 9.64
N VAL A 348 -5.43 -9.38 9.73
CA VAL A 348 -4.67 -10.37 10.49
C VAL A 348 -3.80 -9.64 11.52
N GLU A 349 -3.99 -9.95 12.79
CA GLU A 349 -3.24 -9.34 13.90
C GLU A 349 -2.29 -10.37 14.50
N VAL A 350 -1.01 -10.04 14.69
CA VAL A 350 -0.05 -10.88 15.42
C VAL A 350 0.60 -10.11 16.56
N VAL A 351 0.75 -10.77 17.71
CA VAL A 351 1.45 -10.27 18.89
C VAL A 351 2.62 -11.19 19.22
N HIS A 352 3.84 -10.63 19.22
CA HIS A 352 5.05 -11.31 19.67
C HIS A 352 5.63 -10.68 20.95
N SER A 353 6.02 -11.52 21.90
CA SER A 353 6.84 -11.11 23.03
C SER A 353 7.64 -12.28 23.58
N ASN A 354 8.94 -12.09 23.74
CA ASN A 354 9.84 -13.05 24.37
C ASN A 354 9.45 -13.39 25.83
N HIS A 355 8.76 -12.48 26.53
CA HIS A 355 8.20 -12.71 27.86
C HIS A 355 7.02 -13.69 27.87
N LEU A 356 6.34 -13.86 26.73
CA LEU A 356 5.21 -14.79 26.54
C LEU A 356 5.65 -16.11 25.88
N LYS A 357 6.88 -16.18 25.33
CA LYS A 357 7.32 -17.27 24.45
C LYS A 357 8.62 -17.91 24.94
N TYR A 358 8.51 -19.03 25.66
CA TYR A 358 9.67 -19.72 26.23
C TYR A 358 10.53 -20.45 25.17
N LEU A 359 9.89 -21.07 24.17
CA LEU A 359 10.58 -21.76 23.08
C LEU A 359 10.87 -20.78 21.93
N ASN A 360 12.14 -20.69 21.51
CA ASN A 360 12.61 -19.74 20.49
C ASN A 360 12.10 -18.30 20.73
N PRO A 361 12.48 -17.67 21.87
CA PRO A 361 12.00 -16.36 22.29
C PRO A 361 12.32 -15.21 21.31
N ASN A 362 13.31 -15.39 20.44
CA ASN A 362 13.79 -14.38 19.48
C ASN A 362 13.38 -14.73 18.03
N SER A 363 12.31 -15.51 17.86
CA SER A 363 11.68 -15.80 16.56
C SER A 363 10.18 -15.62 16.66
N ALA A 364 9.55 -15.38 15.51
CA ALA A 364 8.10 -15.32 15.38
C ALA A 364 7.70 -15.88 14.01
N THR A 365 6.67 -16.71 13.98
CA THR A 365 6.20 -17.39 12.76
C THR A 365 4.72 -17.13 12.56
N ILE A 366 4.30 -16.82 11.34
CA ILE A 366 2.90 -16.89 10.91
C ILE A 366 2.80 -17.51 9.51
N ARG A 367 1.83 -18.40 9.34
CA ARG A 367 1.32 -18.83 8.04
C ARG A 367 -0.19 -18.68 7.99
N LEU A 368 -0.71 -18.20 6.86
CA LEU A 368 -2.11 -18.31 6.50
C LEU A 368 -2.27 -19.29 5.32
N LEU A 369 -3.05 -20.34 5.57
CA LEU A 369 -3.40 -21.39 4.63
C LEU A 369 -4.92 -21.43 4.47
N TRP A 370 -5.38 -22.03 3.37
CA TRP A 370 -6.78 -22.40 3.18
C TRP A 370 -6.93 -23.86 2.73
N ARG A 371 -8.16 -24.35 2.84
CA ARG A 371 -8.61 -25.64 2.33
C ARG A 371 -10.00 -25.46 1.72
N HIS A 372 -10.20 -25.93 0.50
CA HIS A 372 -11.44 -25.71 -0.26
C HIS A 372 -11.99 -27.02 -0.85
N GLY A 373 -13.25 -27.35 -0.53
CA GLY A 373 -13.92 -28.59 -0.98
C GLY A 373 -13.16 -29.87 -0.58
N GLU A 374 -13.07 -30.84 -1.50
CA GLU A 374 -12.19 -32.02 -1.37
C GLU A 374 -10.72 -31.73 -1.74
N GLY A 375 -10.34 -30.46 -1.91
CA GLY A 375 -8.98 -30.04 -2.25
C GLY A 375 -8.00 -30.22 -1.08
N GLY A 376 -6.71 -30.18 -1.43
CA GLY A 376 -5.63 -30.13 -0.45
C GLY A 376 -5.61 -28.82 0.35
N GLU A 377 -4.89 -28.84 1.46
CA GLU A 377 -4.50 -27.64 2.20
C GLU A 377 -3.28 -27.00 1.52
N GLU A 378 -3.35 -25.70 1.27
CA GLU A 378 -2.26 -24.92 0.67
C GLU A 378 -2.07 -23.57 1.38
N VAL A 379 -0.82 -23.09 1.42
CA VAL A 379 -0.53 -21.69 1.77
C VAL A 379 -1.19 -20.81 0.71
N ILE A 380 -1.96 -19.81 1.14
CA ILE A 380 -2.68 -18.93 0.21
C ILE A 380 -1.66 -18.26 -0.74
N PRO A 381 -1.73 -18.48 -2.06
CA PRO A 381 -0.73 -17.95 -2.99
C PRO A 381 -0.75 -16.42 -3.04
N SER A 382 0.41 -15.81 -3.31
CA SER A 382 0.54 -14.35 -3.40
C SER A 382 -0.40 -13.71 -4.43
N SER A 383 -0.81 -14.46 -5.46
CA SER A 383 -1.76 -14.05 -6.49
C SER A 383 -3.18 -13.76 -6.00
N HIS A 384 -3.50 -14.03 -4.73
CA HIS A 384 -4.84 -13.80 -4.16
C HIS A 384 -4.92 -12.61 -3.20
N TYR A 385 -3.80 -11.96 -2.87
CA TYR A 385 -3.75 -10.82 -1.96
C TYR A 385 -3.64 -9.49 -2.72
N LEU A 386 -4.61 -8.60 -2.52
CA LEU A 386 -4.62 -7.23 -3.06
C LEU A 386 -4.67 -6.22 -1.92
N THR A 387 -3.98 -5.08 -2.01
CA THR A 387 -4.02 -4.05 -0.96
C THR A 387 -5.30 -3.20 -0.98
N GLY A 388 -6.10 -3.29 -2.05
CA GLY A 388 -7.35 -2.55 -2.21
C GLY A 388 -8.43 -3.29 -3.01
N ASN A 389 -9.70 -2.92 -2.80
CA ASN A 389 -10.87 -3.55 -3.42
C ASN A 389 -11.12 -3.05 -4.87
N ALA A 390 -10.09 -3.09 -5.71
CA ALA A 390 -10.22 -2.69 -7.10
C ALA A 390 -11.18 -3.64 -7.84
N ARG A 391 -12.24 -3.06 -8.41
CA ARG A 391 -13.31 -3.77 -9.13
C ARG A 391 -12.78 -4.36 -10.44
N PRO A 392 -13.29 -5.53 -10.88
CA PRO A 392 -12.97 -6.05 -12.21
C PRO A 392 -13.62 -5.14 -13.27
N PRO A 393 -12.91 -4.75 -14.34
CA PRO A 393 -13.49 -3.91 -15.39
C PRO A 393 -14.58 -4.66 -16.17
N VAL A 394 -15.39 -3.93 -16.94
CA VAL A 394 -16.34 -4.54 -17.89
C VAL A 394 -15.59 -5.43 -18.89
N LYS A 395 -16.15 -6.61 -19.15
CA LYS A 395 -15.66 -7.62 -20.09
C LYS A 395 -16.82 -8.12 -20.94
N PHE A 396 -16.52 -8.44 -22.20
CA PHE A 396 -17.44 -9.05 -23.15
C PHE A 396 -17.03 -10.51 -23.41
N SER A 397 -17.94 -11.47 -23.25
CA SER A 397 -17.74 -12.89 -23.60
C SER A 397 -18.82 -13.43 -24.56
N GLY A 398 -18.65 -14.68 -25.03
CA GLY A 398 -19.58 -15.34 -25.96
C GLY A 398 -19.46 -14.97 -27.45
N LEU A 399 -18.56 -14.03 -27.80
CA LEU A 399 -18.43 -13.44 -29.14
C LEU A 399 -17.60 -14.27 -30.14
N ASN A 400 -17.85 -14.06 -31.44
CA ASN A 400 -17.09 -14.69 -32.53
C ASN A 400 -15.87 -13.84 -32.96
N PRO A 401 -14.62 -14.29 -32.74
CA PRO A 401 -13.40 -13.52 -33.07
C PRO A 401 -13.11 -13.38 -34.58
N LYS A 402 -14.05 -13.75 -35.46
CA LYS A 402 -14.02 -13.44 -36.90
C LYS A 402 -14.93 -12.27 -37.29
N GLN A 403 -15.74 -11.77 -36.36
CA GLN A 403 -16.76 -10.73 -36.60
C GLN A 403 -16.64 -9.56 -35.62
N PHE A 404 -15.83 -9.72 -34.57
CA PHE A 404 -15.61 -8.74 -33.52
C PHE A 404 -14.14 -8.69 -33.09
N ASP A 405 -13.70 -7.52 -32.66
CA ASP A 405 -12.36 -7.24 -32.10
C ASP A 405 -12.50 -6.33 -30.85
N LEU A 406 -11.53 -6.35 -29.94
CA LEU A 406 -11.59 -5.65 -28.65
C LEU A 406 -10.58 -4.50 -28.55
N GLY A 407 -10.91 -3.48 -27.77
CA GLY A 407 -10.01 -2.36 -27.49
C GLY A 407 -10.60 -1.34 -26.52
N PHE A 408 -10.22 -0.08 -26.74
CA PHE A 408 -10.65 1.07 -25.96
C PHE A 408 -11.32 2.09 -26.89
N PHE A 409 -12.30 2.82 -26.38
CA PHE A 409 -13.04 3.84 -27.12
C PHE A 409 -12.28 5.17 -26.95
N SER A 410 -11.49 5.52 -27.96
CA SER A 410 -10.50 6.61 -27.88
C SER A 410 -10.30 7.27 -29.23
N ASP A 411 -10.04 8.58 -29.23
CA ASP A 411 -9.70 9.33 -30.44
C ASP A 411 -8.46 8.73 -31.16
N GLY A 412 -8.57 8.53 -32.48
CA GLY A 412 -7.53 7.94 -33.34
C GLY A 412 -7.46 6.41 -33.33
N GLU A 413 -8.22 5.71 -32.49
CA GLU A 413 -8.28 4.24 -32.47
C GLU A 413 -9.10 3.69 -33.66
N ARG A 414 -8.82 2.46 -34.11
CA ARG A 414 -9.50 1.87 -35.29
C ARG A 414 -10.97 1.61 -35.00
N ALA A 415 -11.86 2.02 -35.90
CA ALA A 415 -13.31 1.93 -35.70
C ALA A 415 -13.87 0.51 -35.95
N PHE A 416 -13.29 -0.26 -36.88
CA PHE A 416 -13.80 -1.57 -37.30
C PHE A 416 -12.75 -2.69 -37.20
N ALA A 417 -13.22 -3.92 -37.03
CA ALA A 417 -12.40 -5.12 -36.81
C ALA A 417 -11.69 -5.62 -38.09
N ASP A 418 -12.18 -5.23 -39.26
CA ASP A 418 -11.76 -5.71 -40.59
C ASP A 418 -11.07 -4.64 -41.46
N SER A 419 -10.91 -3.41 -40.97
CA SER A 419 -10.28 -2.33 -41.74
C SER A 419 -9.52 -1.33 -40.88
N ASP A 420 -8.21 -1.22 -41.16
CA ASP A 420 -7.33 -0.20 -40.58
C ASP A 420 -7.50 1.21 -41.23
N GLN A 421 -8.47 1.38 -42.15
CA GLN A 421 -8.70 2.65 -42.86
C GLN A 421 -9.71 3.57 -42.17
N TYR A 422 -10.44 3.08 -41.16
CA TYR A 422 -11.43 3.85 -40.41
C TYR A 422 -10.98 4.04 -38.96
N PHE A 423 -11.08 5.27 -38.47
CA PHE A 423 -10.66 5.64 -37.11
C PHE A 423 -11.69 6.53 -36.43
N LEU A 424 -11.77 6.41 -35.10
CA LEU A 424 -12.61 7.26 -34.26
C LEU A 424 -12.03 8.67 -34.19
N ALA A 425 -12.91 9.66 -34.12
CA ALA A 425 -12.58 11.05 -33.84
C ALA A 425 -13.77 11.74 -33.16
N ASP A 426 -13.53 12.88 -32.53
CA ASP A 426 -14.55 13.65 -31.80
C ASP A 426 -15.23 12.79 -30.70
N VAL A 427 -14.49 11.85 -30.08
CA VAL A 427 -14.98 11.02 -28.97
C VAL A 427 -15.35 11.91 -27.77
N PRO A 428 -16.59 11.85 -27.24
CA PRO A 428 -16.96 12.59 -26.04
C PRO A 428 -16.11 12.16 -24.84
N LEU A 429 -15.55 13.14 -24.11
CA LEU A 429 -14.62 12.90 -22.99
C LEU A 429 -15.13 11.89 -21.95
N ARG A 430 -16.45 11.84 -21.71
CA ARG A 430 -17.05 10.86 -20.78
C ARG A 430 -16.91 9.41 -21.22
N TYR A 431 -16.70 9.15 -22.51
CA TYR A 431 -16.50 7.81 -23.07
C TYR A 431 -15.04 7.47 -23.40
N GLU A 432 -14.11 8.41 -23.22
CA GLU A 432 -12.69 8.20 -23.46
C GLU A 432 -12.17 7.04 -22.60
N GLY A 433 -11.42 6.13 -23.22
CA GLY A 433 -10.88 4.93 -22.57
C GLY A 433 -11.91 3.86 -22.15
N ARG A 434 -13.20 3.98 -22.53
CA ARG A 434 -14.21 2.94 -22.23
C ARG A 434 -13.97 1.64 -23.01
N ARG A 435 -14.53 0.53 -22.54
CA ARG A 435 -14.32 -0.80 -23.14
C ARG A 435 -14.99 -0.89 -24.51
N PHE A 436 -14.23 -1.11 -25.58
CA PHE A 436 -14.73 -1.05 -26.95
C PHE A 436 -14.75 -2.42 -27.62
N LEU A 437 -15.87 -2.70 -28.29
CA LEU A 437 -16.16 -3.88 -29.10
C LEU A 437 -16.40 -3.43 -30.55
N ARG A 438 -15.38 -3.61 -31.39
CA ARG A 438 -15.43 -3.31 -32.83
C ARG A 438 -16.29 -4.35 -33.54
N THR A 439 -17.11 -3.92 -34.50
CA THR A 439 -17.76 -4.79 -35.48
C THR A 439 -16.99 -4.79 -36.80
N LEU A 440 -17.44 -5.58 -37.76
CA LEU A 440 -17.08 -5.40 -39.18
C LEU A 440 -17.62 -4.06 -39.71
N ALA A 441 -16.94 -3.47 -40.69
CA ALA A 441 -17.41 -2.27 -41.41
C ALA A 441 -18.68 -2.55 -42.23
N GLU A 442 -18.85 -3.78 -42.73
CA GLU A 442 -20.09 -4.29 -43.32
C GLU A 442 -20.60 -5.53 -42.54
N PRO A 443 -21.42 -5.36 -41.49
CA PRO A 443 -21.93 -6.48 -40.69
C PRO A 443 -22.75 -7.48 -41.51
N ASN A 444 -22.23 -8.71 -41.60
CA ASN A 444 -22.69 -9.76 -42.52
C ASN A 444 -23.51 -10.88 -41.86
N MET A 445 -23.95 -10.69 -40.62
CA MET A 445 -24.66 -11.69 -39.80
C MET A 445 -26.16 -11.39 -39.64
N GLU A 446 -26.89 -12.30 -39.00
CA GLU A 446 -28.34 -12.16 -38.76
C GLU A 446 -28.67 -11.88 -37.29
N ALA A 447 -27.93 -12.53 -36.38
CA ALA A 447 -27.98 -12.28 -34.95
C ALA A 447 -26.62 -12.60 -34.31
N PHE A 448 -26.38 -12.04 -33.12
CA PHE A 448 -25.28 -12.40 -32.23
C PHE A 448 -25.73 -12.32 -30.77
N SER A 449 -24.94 -12.85 -29.84
CA SER A 449 -25.08 -12.57 -28.42
C SER A 449 -23.75 -12.10 -27.85
N VAL A 450 -23.82 -11.34 -26.75
CA VAL A 450 -22.68 -11.00 -25.90
C VAL A 450 -23.08 -11.20 -24.45
N GLU A 451 -22.15 -11.72 -23.66
CA GLU A 451 -22.25 -11.81 -22.21
C GLU A 451 -21.42 -10.70 -21.58
N VAL A 452 -21.96 -10.06 -20.53
CA VAL A 452 -21.31 -8.98 -19.79
C VAL A 452 -21.14 -9.42 -18.34
N ASN A 453 -19.94 -9.24 -17.78
CA ASN A 453 -19.53 -9.80 -16.48
C ASN A 453 -20.09 -9.08 -15.24
N ILE A 454 -20.47 -7.80 -15.37
CA ILE A 454 -20.91 -6.90 -14.28
C ILE A 454 -22.06 -5.99 -14.77
N PRO A 455 -22.80 -5.33 -13.85
CA PRO A 455 -23.72 -4.24 -14.22
C PRO A 455 -23.02 -3.16 -15.05
N ALA A 456 -23.64 -2.76 -16.17
CA ALA A 456 -22.97 -1.93 -17.16
C ALA A 456 -23.96 -1.14 -18.03
N THR A 457 -23.56 0.07 -18.45
CA THR A 457 -24.25 0.78 -19.53
C THR A 457 -23.57 0.39 -20.85
N ILE A 458 -24.32 -0.22 -21.75
CA ILE A 458 -23.86 -0.68 -23.06
C ILE A 458 -24.30 0.34 -24.11
N TYR A 459 -23.33 1.08 -24.65
CA TYR A 459 -23.54 2.10 -25.67
C TYR A 459 -23.44 1.50 -27.07
N ILE A 460 -24.27 2.01 -27.99
CA ILE A 460 -24.30 1.63 -29.40
C ILE A 460 -24.33 2.89 -30.25
N ALA A 461 -23.27 3.12 -31.04
CA ALA A 461 -23.24 4.21 -32.02
C ALA A 461 -23.58 3.70 -33.42
N SER A 462 -24.50 4.36 -34.12
CA SER A 462 -24.83 4.06 -35.54
C SER A 462 -25.00 5.36 -36.34
N PRO A 463 -24.91 5.33 -37.69
CA PRO A 463 -24.98 6.55 -38.50
C PRO A 463 -26.24 7.37 -38.22
N ILE A 464 -26.14 8.70 -38.23
CA ILE A 464 -27.28 9.59 -37.90
C ILE A 464 -28.43 9.41 -38.92
N ASP A 465 -28.10 9.25 -40.20
CA ASP A 465 -29.05 9.13 -41.31
C ASP A 465 -29.73 7.74 -41.39
N GLU A 466 -29.28 6.76 -40.59
CA GLU A 466 -29.75 5.38 -40.63
C GLU A 466 -30.37 4.99 -39.27
N GLY A 467 -31.51 4.28 -39.32
CA GLY A 467 -32.15 3.77 -38.11
C GLY A 467 -31.28 2.73 -37.39
N ILE A 468 -31.51 2.52 -36.09
CA ILE A 468 -30.71 1.58 -35.30
C ILE A 468 -30.65 0.18 -35.98
N PRO A 469 -29.44 -0.34 -36.30
CA PRO A 469 -29.30 -1.55 -37.10
C PRO A 469 -29.54 -2.84 -36.33
N VAL A 470 -29.68 -2.78 -35.00
CA VAL A 470 -29.90 -3.91 -34.10
C VAL A 470 -31.19 -3.77 -33.29
N ALA A 471 -31.69 -4.88 -32.78
CA ALA A 471 -32.85 -4.98 -31.89
C ALA A 471 -32.77 -6.23 -31.00
N PRO A 472 -33.55 -6.32 -29.91
CA PRO A 472 -33.66 -7.54 -29.13
C PRO A 472 -34.11 -8.74 -29.96
N GLU A 473 -33.55 -9.90 -29.62
CA GLU A 473 -34.12 -11.20 -29.98
C GLU A 473 -35.34 -11.51 -29.09
N GLU A 474 -36.26 -12.38 -29.53
CA GLU A 474 -37.55 -12.65 -28.85
C GLU A 474 -37.41 -13.20 -27.42
N SER A 475 -36.21 -13.65 -27.04
CA SER A 475 -35.83 -14.17 -25.71
C SER A 475 -35.09 -13.15 -24.82
N SER A 476 -34.89 -11.91 -25.26
CA SER A 476 -34.00 -10.94 -24.60
C SER A 476 -34.70 -9.59 -24.42
N ALA A 477 -35.12 -9.28 -23.19
CA ALA A 477 -35.89 -8.07 -22.88
C ALA A 477 -34.96 -6.88 -22.58
N TRP A 478 -34.59 -6.11 -23.61
CA TRP A 478 -33.87 -4.84 -23.46
C TRP A 478 -34.43 -3.75 -24.37
N LYS A 479 -34.43 -2.52 -23.84
CA LYS A 479 -34.88 -1.28 -24.49
C LYS A 479 -33.64 -0.46 -24.86
N VAL A 480 -33.72 0.30 -25.95
CA VAL A 480 -32.66 1.24 -26.34
C VAL A 480 -33.15 2.65 -26.15
N HIS A 481 -32.28 3.49 -25.61
CA HIS A 481 -32.53 4.89 -25.31
C HIS A 481 -31.62 5.74 -26.20
N ASP A 482 -32.19 6.74 -26.89
CA ASP A 482 -31.42 7.69 -27.69
C ASP A 482 -30.65 8.67 -26.79
N THR A 483 -29.51 9.17 -27.29
CA THR A 483 -28.84 10.36 -26.76
C THR A 483 -28.61 11.36 -27.89
N ASP A 484 -28.41 12.63 -27.56
CA ASP A 484 -28.01 13.65 -28.55
C ASP A 484 -26.52 13.62 -28.91
N GLU A 485 -25.72 12.81 -28.21
CA GLU A 485 -24.29 12.71 -28.45
C GLU A 485 -23.95 11.97 -29.75
N ILE A 486 -22.80 12.36 -30.30
CA ILE A 486 -22.27 11.84 -31.56
C ILE A 486 -20.79 11.50 -31.40
N VAL A 487 -20.31 10.59 -32.25
CA VAL A 487 -18.89 10.33 -32.50
C VAL A 487 -18.64 10.35 -34.00
N SER A 488 -17.50 10.84 -34.45
CA SER A 488 -17.09 10.79 -35.85
C SER A 488 -16.34 9.51 -36.17
N VAL A 489 -16.66 8.88 -37.30
CA VAL A 489 -15.81 7.87 -37.94
C VAL A 489 -15.18 8.50 -39.18
N LEU A 490 -13.87 8.65 -39.16
CA LEU A 490 -13.09 9.23 -40.25
C LEU A 490 -12.54 8.14 -41.17
N PHE A 491 -12.56 8.39 -42.48
CA PHE A 491 -12.04 7.47 -43.49
C PHE A 491 -10.75 7.99 -44.15
N GLY A 492 -9.71 7.15 -44.10
CA GLY A 492 -8.43 7.35 -44.77
C GLY A 492 -7.60 8.51 -44.22
N VAL A 493 -6.31 8.54 -44.55
CA VAL A 493 -5.42 9.64 -44.18
C VAL A 493 -4.60 10.06 -45.39
N THR A 494 -4.78 11.30 -45.85
CA THR A 494 -3.91 11.92 -46.85
C THR A 494 -2.50 12.10 -46.30
N GLY A 495 -1.48 12.20 -47.17
CA GLY A 495 -0.08 12.46 -46.77
C GLY A 495 0.19 13.81 -46.05
N MET A 496 -0.86 14.55 -45.69
CA MET A 496 -0.84 15.78 -44.88
C MET A 496 -1.68 15.63 -43.59
N GLY A 497 -2.04 14.40 -43.18
CA GLY A 497 -2.73 14.13 -41.91
C GLY A 497 -4.23 14.45 -41.89
N ARG A 498 -4.88 14.62 -43.06
CA ARG A 498 -6.33 14.91 -43.16
C ARG A 498 -7.12 13.71 -43.66
N ALA A 499 -8.27 13.49 -43.05
CA ALA A 499 -9.27 12.52 -43.51
C ALA A 499 -9.78 12.82 -44.93
N LEU A 500 -10.25 11.80 -45.63
CA LEU A 500 -10.90 11.93 -46.93
C LEU A 500 -12.41 12.16 -46.79
N GLU A 501 -13.05 11.42 -45.87
CA GLU A 501 -14.47 11.53 -45.55
C GLU A 501 -14.67 11.43 -44.03
N SER A 502 -15.80 11.94 -43.53
CA SER A 502 -16.24 11.83 -42.14
C SER A 502 -17.70 11.39 -42.09
N ARG A 503 -18.04 10.46 -41.20
CA ARG A 503 -19.40 9.99 -40.95
C ARG A 503 -19.73 10.12 -39.47
N ALA A 504 -20.70 10.97 -39.14
CA ALA A 504 -21.18 11.12 -37.78
C ALA A 504 -22.12 9.96 -37.39
N MET A 505 -21.93 9.44 -36.18
CA MET A 505 -22.67 8.32 -35.61
C MET A 505 -23.38 8.81 -34.33
N ARG A 506 -24.71 8.68 -34.23
CA ARG A 506 -25.44 8.97 -32.98
C ARG A 506 -25.23 7.85 -31.98
N ILE A 507 -24.91 8.23 -30.76
CA ILE A 507 -24.74 7.34 -29.60
C ILE A 507 -26.12 7.07 -28.97
N ARG A 508 -26.33 5.83 -28.53
CA ARG A 508 -27.52 5.31 -27.86
C ARG A 508 -27.07 4.37 -26.75
N PHE A 509 -27.94 4.00 -25.80
CA PHE A 509 -27.57 3.08 -24.73
C PHE A 509 -28.65 2.06 -24.35
N ILE A 510 -28.17 0.99 -23.71
CA ILE A 510 -28.91 -0.08 -23.04
C ILE A 510 -28.34 -0.17 -21.62
N ALA A 511 -29.16 0.01 -20.60
CA ALA A 511 -28.74 -0.15 -19.21
C ALA A 511 -28.89 -1.61 -18.75
N LEU A 512 -27.82 -2.23 -18.27
CA LEU A 512 -27.84 -3.53 -17.58
C LEU A 512 -27.72 -3.30 -16.07
N ARG A 513 -28.76 -3.72 -15.33
CA ARG A 513 -28.74 -3.68 -13.84
C ARG A 513 -27.94 -4.82 -13.22
N GLU A 514 -27.86 -5.95 -13.92
CA GLU A 514 -27.08 -7.13 -13.54
C GLU A 514 -26.12 -7.56 -14.65
N ARG A 515 -25.16 -8.43 -14.31
CA ARG A 515 -24.40 -9.19 -15.31
C ARG A 515 -25.36 -10.09 -16.10
N GLY A 516 -25.16 -10.23 -17.42
CA GLY A 516 -26.15 -10.95 -18.22
C GLY A 516 -25.77 -11.14 -19.68
N LYS A 517 -26.65 -11.84 -20.41
CA LYS A 517 -26.50 -12.13 -21.84
C LYS A 517 -27.48 -11.28 -22.65
N LEU A 518 -26.94 -10.35 -23.43
CA LEU A 518 -27.70 -9.61 -24.45
C LEU A 518 -27.70 -10.40 -25.76
N SER A 519 -28.88 -10.64 -26.32
CA SER A 519 -29.05 -11.20 -27.67
C SER A 519 -29.55 -10.12 -28.64
N PHE A 520 -28.84 -9.97 -29.75
CA PHE A 520 -29.01 -8.93 -30.76
C PHE A 520 -29.37 -9.52 -32.13
N LYS A 521 -30.45 -9.03 -32.73
CA LYS A 521 -30.89 -9.35 -34.10
C LYS A 521 -30.64 -8.15 -35.01
N LEU A 522 -29.93 -8.35 -36.12
CA LEU A 522 -29.65 -7.28 -37.08
C LEU A 522 -30.90 -7.02 -37.95
N ARG A 523 -31.41 -5.79 -37.90
CA ARG A 523 -32.50 -5.30 -38.74
C ARG A 523 -32.04 -4.96 -40.16
N GLN A 524 -30.79 -4.52 -40.30
CA GLN A 524 -30.21 -4.04 -41.56
C GLN A 524 -28.80 -4.63 -41.70
N LYS A 525 -28.54 -5.37 -42.78
CA LYS A 525 -27.22 -5.95 -43.07
C LYS A 525 -26.34 -4.92 -43.79
N GLY A 526 -25.05 -4.92 -43.49
CA GLY A 526 -24.08 -3.97 -44.06
C GLY A 526 -24.11 -2.56 -43.45
N VAL A 527 -25.00 -2.26 -42.51
CA VAL A 527 -24.97 -0.98 -41.75
C VAL A 527 -23.96 -1.10 -40.60
N PRO A 528 -22.91 -0.26 -40.54
CA PRO A 528 -21.93 -0.29 -39.47
C PRO A 528 -22.52 0.21 -38.14
N PHE A 529 -22.03 -0.34 -37.03
CA PHE A 529 -22.31 0.17 -35.68
C PHE A 529 -21.12 -0.10 -34.76
N LEU A 530 -20.99 0.68 -33.70
CA LEU A 530 -19.93 0.56 -32.69
C LEU A 530 -20.57 0.17 -31.37
N ILE A 531 -19.99 -0.76 -30.61
CA ILE A 531 -20.46 -1.09 -29.26
C ILE A 531 -19.36 -0.77 -28.25
N PHE A 532 -19.66 0.00 -27.22
CA PHE A 532 -18.74 0.21 -26.09
C PHE A 532 -19.48 0.15 -24.77
N ALA A 533 -18.77 -0.03 -23.66
CA ALA A 533 -19.39 -0.22 -22.35
C ALA A 533 -18.66 0.51 -21.22
N GLU A 534 -19.47 0.90 -20.25
CA GLU A 534 -19.12 1.56 -19.01
C GLU A 534 -19.61 0.71 -17.83
N GLU A 535 -18.81 0.61 -16.77
CA GLU A 535 -19.27 -0.02 -15.53
C GLU A 535 -20.38 0.86 -14.94
N LYS A 536 -21.56 0.29 -14.66
CA LYS A 536 -22.54 1.02 -13.87
C LYS A 536 -22.01 1.05 -12.44
N LYS A 537 -21.72 2.24 -11.92
CA LYS A 537 -21.30 2.49 -10.52
C LYS A 537 -22.44 2.17 -9.54
N ASN A 538 -22.89 0.91 -9.50
CA ASN A 538 -23.66 0.41 -8.38
C ASN A 538 -22.72 0.44 -7.16
N ALA A 539 -22.96 1.37 -6.23
CA ALA A 539 -22.20 1.44 -4.99
C ALA A 539 -22.46 0.14 -4.19
N ALA A 540 -21.41 -0.48 -3.66
CA ALA A 540 -21.50 -1.90 -3.30
C ALA A 540 -22.35 -2.08 -2.04
N LEU A 541 -23.50 -2.76 -2.16
CA LEU A 541 -24.49 -2.87 -1.10
C LEU A 541 -24.01 -3.81 0.02
N SER A 542 -23.56 -3.22 1.12
CA SER A 542 -23.03 -3.87 2.31
C SER A 542 -24.11 -3.91 3.40
N CYS A 543 -24.74 -5.06 3.58
CA CYS A 543 -25.63 -5.33 4.71
C CYS A 543 -24.81 -5.98 5.84
N GLY A 544 -24.53 -5.24 6.91
CA GLY A 544 -23.67 -5.69 8.01
C GLY A 544 -23.64 -4.77 9.23
N GLY A 545 -24.68 -3.93 9.41
CA GLY A 545 -24.82 -3.08 10.60
C GLY A 545 -25.27 -3.86 11.84
N GLU A 546 -25.37 -3.17 12.98
CA GLU A 546 -25.97 -3.74 14.19
C GLU A 546 -27.45 -4.13 13.94
N GLU A 547 -27.92 -5.19 14.61
CA GLU A 547 -29.28 -5.72 14.43
C GLU A 547 -30.32 -4.79 15.09
N GLU A 548 -31.07 -4.04 14.28
CA GLU A 548 -32.07 -3.05 14.68
C GLU A 548 -33.50 -3.50 14.36
N VAL A 549 -34.51 -2.85 14.96
CA VAL A 549 -35.93 -3.04 14.60
C VAL A 549 -36.29 -2.15 13.41
N LEU A 550 -36.08 -2.70 12.21
CA LEU A 550 -36.24 -2.02 10.92
C LEU A 550 -37.65 -1.47 10.70
N SER A 551 -38.67 -2.19 11.18
CA SER A 551 -40.08 -1.89 10.92
C SER A 551 -40.71 -0.86 11.87
N LEU A 552 -39.94 -0.25 12.79
CA LEU A 552 -40.48 0.72 13.74
C LEU A 552 -40.93 2.00 13.02
N VAL A 553 -42.17 2.45 13.22
CA VAL A 553 -42.78 3.61 12.51
C VAL A 553 -41.99 4.93 12.64
N ALA A 554 -41.12 5.06 13.65
CA ALA A 554 -40.22 6.19 13.87
C ALA A 554 -38.73 5.87 13.68
N GLY A 555 -38.40 4.68 13.17
CA GLY A 555 -37.04 4.23 12.87
C GLY A 555 -36.53 4.73 11.52
N ASN A 556 -35.21 4.66 11.32
CA ASN A 556 -34.55 5.18 10.12
C ASN A 556 -34.90 4.36 8.85
N ALA A 557 -35.07 3.05 9.00
CA ALA A 557 -35.37 2.14 7.89
C ALA A 557 -36.84 2.25 7.41
N TYR A 558 -37.81 2.45 8.30
CA TYR A 558 -39.24 2.44 7.97
C TYR A 558 -39.65 3.61 7.05
N ALA A 559 -40.30 3.32 5.93
CA ALA A 559 -40.90 4.31 5.03
C ALA A 559 -42.41 4.45 5.22
N ASP A 560 -43.16 3.34 5.08
CA ASP A 560 -44.63 3.32 5.06
C ASP A 560 -45.20 1.92 5.40
N CYS A 561 -46.50 1.82 5.65
CA CYS A 561 -47.18 0.52 5.81
C CYS A 561 -48.61 0.52 5.24
N SER A 562 -49.15 -0.68 5.04
CA SER A 562 -50.55 -0.91 4.69
C SER A 562 -51.05 -2.24 5.27
N ALA A 563 -52.37 -2.42 5.34
CA ALA A 563 -52.98 -3.69 5.77
C ALA A 563 -54.22 -4.02 4.92
N SER A 564 -54.60 -5.30 4.93
CA SER A 564 -55.81 -5.83 4.29
C SER A 564 -57.10 -5.19 4.83
N SER A 565 -57.17 -5.02 6.15
CA SER A 565 -58.27 -4.39 6.86
C SER A 565 -57.81 -3.86 8.22
N GLU A 566 -58.51 -2.84 8.72
CA GLU A 566 -58.19 -2.16 9.99
C GLU A 566 -59.48 -1.82 10.74
N GLU A 567 -59.58 -2.12 12.04
CA GLU A 567 -60.78 -1.80 12.88
C GLU A 567 -61.07 -0.29 12.87
N SER A 568 -60.01 0.52 12.90
CA SER A 568 -59.98 1.99 12.70
C SER A 568 -58.52 2.46 12.66
N ASP A 569 -58.28 3.73 12.29
CA ASP A 569 -56.95 4.35 12.20
C ASP A 569 -56.05 4.13 13.43
N VAL A 570 -56.65 4.04 14.64
CA VAL A 570 -55.92 3.81 15.90
C VAL A 570 -55.55 2.35 16.15
N TYR A 571 -56.04 1.43 15.32
CA TYR A 571 -55.67 0.01 15.28
C TYR A 571 -55.13 -0.39 13.89
N GLY A 572 -54.65 0.57 13.11
CA GLY A 572 -54.06 0.31 11.80
C GLY A 572 -52.64 -0.25 11.83
N CYS A 573 -52.03 -0.43 10.65
CA CYS A 573 -50.69 -1.02 10.52
C CYS A 573 -49.63 -0.27 11.37
N ALA A 574 -49.70 1.06 11.41
CA ALA A 574 -48.82 1.89 12.23
C ALA A 574 -49.01 1.70 13.75
N ALA A 575 -50.17 1.18 14.20
CA ALA A 575 -50.38 0.78 15.58
C ALA A 575 -49.75 -0.60 15.89
N GLY A 576 -49.74 -1.52 14.91
CA GLY A 576 -49.04 -2.81 14.99
C GLY A 576 -47.51 -2.71 14.98
N LEU A 577 -46.97 -1.63 14.44
CA LEU A 577 -45.53 -1.45 14.17
C LEU A 577 -44.81 -0.44 15.09
N ASN A 578 -45.47 0.07 16.13
CA ASN A 578 -44.91 1.14 16.98
C ASN A 578 -44.13 0.67 18.23
N GLY A 579 -43.83 -0.63 18.34
CA GLY A 579 -43.04 -1.21 19.44
C GLY A 579 -43.72 -1.22 20.82
N ARG A 580 -45.02 -0.87 20.93
CA ARG A 580 -45.73 -0.82 22.23
C ARG A 580 -46.33 -2.16 22.66
N HIS A 581 -46.71 -3.02 21.72
CA HIS A 581 -47.17 -4.39 21.95
C HIS A 581 -48.35 -4.51 22.95
N MET A 582 -49.29 -3.56 22.90
CA MET A 582 -50.46 -3.47 23.78
C MET A 582 -51.76 -3.55 22.99
N ASP A 583 -52.71 -4.39 23.40
CA ASP A 583 -54.01 -4.55 22.72
C ASP A 583 -55.00 -3.40 23.04
N GLN A 584 -54.59 -2.19 22.66
CA GLN A 584 -55.22 -0.90 22.97
C GLN A 584 -55.01 0.09 21.83
N PRO A 585 -55.81 1.18 21.74
CA PRO A 585 -55.67 2.18 20.69
C PRO A 585 -54.25 2.77 20.64
N ASN A 586 -53.63 2.71 19.46
CA ASN A 586 -52.24 3.05 19.16
C ASN A 586 -51.24 2.13 19.89
N GLY A 587 -51.49 0.81 19.93
CA GLY A 587 -50.58 -0.19 20.49
C GLY A 587 -50.50 -1.55 19.78
N THR A 588 -51.48 -1.87 18.91
CA THR A 588 -51.51 -3.09 18.09
C THR A 588 -52.35 -2.91 16.82
N TRP A 589 -52.16 -3.73 15.79
CA TRP A 589 -53.03 -3.78 14.61
C TRP A 589 -54.21 -4.74 14.86
N ARG A 590 -55.41 -4.37 14.39
CA ARG A 590 -56.61 -5.22 14.43
C ARG A 590 -57.36 -5.17 13.11
N THR A 591 -57.84 -6.31 12.66
CA THR A 591 -58.60 -6.44 11.40
C THR A 591 -60.06 -5.98 11.58
N LEU A 592 -60.73 -5.61 10.47
CA LEU A 592 -62.09 -5.04 10.50
C LEU A 592 -63.21 -6.09 10.69
N GLY A 593 -62.85 -7.38 10.66
CA GLY A 593 -63.74 -8.52 10.89
C GLY A 593 -63.76 -9.51 9.70
N GLY A 594 -63.68 -10.81 10.00
CA GLY A 594 -63.58 -11.89 9.03
C GLY A 594 -63.43 -13.26 9.71
N ASN A 595 -62.66 -14.17 9.11
CA ASN A 595 -62.24 -15.44 9.76
C ASN A 595 -60.81 -15.34 10.35
N GLY A 596 -60.20 -14.15 10.34
CA GLY A 596 -58.78 -13.93 10.67
C GLY A 596 -57.77 -14.40 9.60
N VAL A 597 -58.11 -15.44 8.83
CA VAL A 597 -57.29 -16.00 7.73
C VAL A 597 -57.38 -15.15 6.46
N GLY A 598 -56.25 -14.94 5.79
CA GLY A 598 -56.09 -14.12 4.58
C GLY A 598 -55.91 -12.62 4.88
N GLU A 599 -55.88 -12.24 6.15
CA GLU A 599 -55.58 -10.88 6.59
C GLU A 599 -54.06 -10.67 6.62
N TRP A 600 -53.58 -9.53 6.11
CA TRP A 600 -52.15 -9.24 5.96
C TRP A 600 -51.80 -7.81 6.32
N MET A 601 -50.52 -7.60 6.65
CA MET A 601 -49.91 -6.28 6.84
C MET A 601 -48.59 -6.22 6.08
N ALA A 602 -48.37 -5.15 5.33
CA ALA A 602 -47.18 -4.90 4.52
C ALA A 602 -46.43 -3.65 4.98
N ILE A 603 -45.10 -3.69 4.87
CA ILE A 603 -44.16 -2.66 5.31
C ILE A 603 -43.22 -2.35 4.16
N LYS A 604 -42.99 -1.06 3.92
CA LYS A 604 -41.98 -0.54 2.99
C LYS A 604 -40.85 0.14 3.76
N PHE A 605 -39.62 -0.08 3.30
CA PHE A 605 -38.41 0.53 3.85
C PHE A 605 -37.88 1.65 2.94
N ARG A 606 -37.03 2.55 3.46
CA ARG A 606 -36.46 3.70 2.72
C ARG A 606 -35.24 3.36 1.88
N LYS A 607 -34.70 2.17 2.11
CA LYS A 607 -33.50 1.57 1.53
C LYS A 607 -33.71 0.06 1.53
N GLN A 608 -32.89 -0.69 0.79
CA GLN A 608 -32.78 -2.13 1.04
C GLN A 608 -32.26 -2.39 2.46
N VAL A 609 -32.88 -3.35 3.12
CA VAL A 609 -32.55 -3.83 4.46
C VAL A 609 -32.38 -5.35 4.40
N GLN A 610 -31.48 -5.89 5.22
CA GLN A 610 -31.32 -7.34 5.36
C GLN A 610 -32.09 -7.81 6.59
N ILE A 611 -33.28 -8.38 6.37
CA ILE A 611 -34.11 -8.98 7.43
C ILE A 611 -33.50 -10.33 7.83
N THR A 612 -33.27 -10.52 9.12
CA THR A 612 -32.70 -11.73 9.74
C THR A 612 -33.72 -12.48 10.58
N HIS A 613 -34.60 -11.75 11.25
CA HIS A 613 -35.59 -12.26 12.19
C HIS A 613 -36.90 -11.47 12.06
N PHE A 614 -38.00 -12.06 12.53
CA PHE A 614 -39.19 -11.30 12.89
C PHE A 614 -39.73 -11.75 14.25
N ARG A 615 -40.56 -10.90 14.84
CA ARG A 615 -41.32 -11.17 16.06
C ARG A 615 -42.79 -10.87 15.83
N PHE A 616 -43.64 -11.64 16.49
CA PHE A 616 -45.08 -11.40 16.49
C PHE A 616 -45.69 -11.55 17.88
N LYS A 617 -46.27 -10.48 18.41
CA LYS A 617 -47.15 -10.56 19.58
C LYS A 617 -48.61 -10.57 19.11
N PRO A 618 -49.36 -11.67 19.29
CA PRO A 618 -50.80 -11.64 19.09
C PRO A 618 -51.50 -10.73 20.10
N ARG A 619 -52.77 -10.44 19.82
CA ARG A 619 -53.75 -9.79 20.70
C ARG A 619 -53.89 -10.50 22.06
N ASP A 620 -54.51 -9.84 23.04
CA ASP A 620 -54.55 -10.38 24.41
C ASP A 620 -55.58 -11.53 24.58
N GLU A 621 -56.56 -11.68 23.68
CA GLU A 621 -57.53 -12.79 23.69
C GLU A 621 -57.16 -13.97 22.75
N ALA A 622 -57.10 -15.18 23.32
CA ALA A 622 -56.59 -16.38 22.63
C ALA A 622 -57.46 -16.91 21.48
N VAL A 623 -58.71 -16.44 21.34
CA VAL A 623 -59.57 -16.75 20.19
C VAL A 623 -59.17 -15.99 18.92
N ASN A 624 -58.36 -14.94 19.07
CA ASN A 624 -57.82 -14.12 17.97
C ASN A 624 -56.39 -14.51 17.57
N TRP A 625 -55.88 -15.68 18.03
CA TRP A 625 -54.48 -16.05 17.81
C TRP A 625 -54.28 -16.83 16.50
N PRO A 626 -53.44 -16.32 15.57
CA PRO A 626 -53.03 -17.09 14.41
C PRO A 626 -52.20 -18.30 14.86
N SER A 627 -52.34 -19.42 14.13
CA SER A 627 -51.47 -20.60 14.25
C SER A 627 -50.37 -20.61 13.20
N GLU A 628 -50.51 -19.84 12.12
CA GLU A 628 -49.53 -19.75 11.05
C GLU A 628 -49.52 -18.34 10.42
N ILE A 629 -48.32 -17.83 10.14
CA ILE A 629 -48.08 -16.59 9.40
C ILE A 629 -47.08 -16.88 8.29
N THR A 630 -47.37 -16.42 7.08
CA THR A 630 -46.46 -16.48 5.92
C THR A 630 -45.87 -15.09 5.65
N LEU A 631 -44.57 -15.03 5.35
CA LEU A 631 -43.89 -13.82 4.89
C LEU A 631 -43.65 -13.88 3.37
N SER A 632 -43.92 -12.78 2.66
CA SER A 632 -43.45 -12.53 1.29
C SER A 632 -42.69 -11.20 1.20
N TYR A 633 -41.91 -11.03 0.13
CA TYR A 633 -40.93 -9.96 -0.02
C TYR A 633 -41.19 -9.06 -1.25
N SER A 634 -42.20 -9.37 -2.07
CA SER A 634 -42.83 -8.46 -3.04
C SER A 634 -44.35 -8.33 -2.83
N GLU A 635 -44.98 -7.38 -3.55
CA GLU A 635 -46.43 -7.13 -3.49
C GLU A 635 -47.27 -8.25 -4.13
N GLU A 636 -46.76 -8.90 -5.18
CA GLU A 636 -47.46 -9.98 -5.90
C GLU A 636 -47.26 -11.36 -5.24
N GLY A 637 -46.17 -11.54 -4.48
CA GLY A 637 -45.83 -12.77 -3.77
C GLY A 637 -44.82 -13.65 -4.51
N ASP A 638 -43.88 -14.23 -3.78
CA ASP A 638 -42.64 -14.79 -4.32
C ASP A 638 -42.51 -16.31 -4.11
N GLU A 639 -41.69 -16.96 -4.96
CA GLU A 639 -41.22 -18.34 -4.71
C GLU A 639 -40.40 -18.45 -3.41
N ASP A 640 -39.89 -17.34 -2.89
CA ASP A 640 -39.09 -17.23 -1.67
C ASP A 640 -39.91 -16.96 -0.38
N SER A 641 -41.24 -17.09 -0.44
CA SER A 641 -42.10 -16.95 0.74
C SER A 641 -41.83 -18.00 1.82
N GLU A 642 -41.74 -17.58 3.09
CA GLU A 642 -41.43 -18.47 4.23
C GLU A 642 -42.61 -18.54 5.22
N VAL A 643 -42.95 -19.76 5.64
CA VAL A 643 -44.16 -20.07 6.43
C VAL A 643 -43.78 -20.43 7.87
N PHE A 644 -44.36 -19.72 8.85
CA PHE A 644 -43.97 -19.80 10.25
C PHE A 644 -45.13 -20.25 11.17
N PRO A 645 -45.01 -21.41 11.85
CA PRO A 645 -46.00 -21.86 12.81
C PRO A 645 -45.90 -21.05 14.11
N ILE A 646 -46.91 -20.23 14.36
CA ILE A 646 -47.03 -19.36 15.54
C ILE A 646 -47.32 -20.21 16.78
N ARG A 647 -46.61 -19.95 17.88
CA ARG A 647 -46.84 -20.66 19.15
C ARG A 647 -48.07 -20.07 19.84
N HIS A 648 -48.83 -20.92 20.52
CA HIS A 648 -50.01 -20.53 21.31
C HIS A 648 -49.59 -19.78 22.60
N THR A 649 -49.07 -18.56 22.45
CA THR A 649 -48.60 -17.67 23.52
C THR A 649 -48.56 -16.21 23.05
N SER A 650 -48.82 -15.27 23.96
CA SER A 650 -48.66 -13.82 23.75
C SER A 650 -47.32 -13.26 24.26
N ASP A 651 -46.35 -14.14 24.55
CA ASP A 651 -44.97 -13.81 24.88
C ASP A 651 -44.16 -13.58 23.59
N ILE A 652 -43.86 -12.31 23.29
CA ILE A 652 -43.21 -11.90 22.03
C ILE A 652 -41.82 -12.54 21.85
N GLU A 653 -41.06 -12.77 22.92
CA GLU A 653 -39.74 -13.40 22.82
C GLU A 653 -39.84 -14.90 22.49
N ARG A 654 -40.94 -15.56 22.89
CA ARG A 654 -41.24 -16.92 22.47
C ARG A 654 -41.75 -16.98 21.04
N ASN A 655 -42.24 -15.88 20.50
CA ASN A 655 -42.65 -15.72 19.10
C ASN A 655 -41.61 -14.92 18.29
N THR A 656 -40.33 -14.96 18.69
CA THR A 656 -39.19 -14.58 17.85
C THR A 656 -38.86 -15.74 16.92
N TYR A 657 -38.79 -15.47 15.62
CA TYR A 657 -38.47 -16.43 14.57
C TYR A 657 -37.29 -15.93 13.74
N LYS A 658 -36.40 -16.85 13.36
CA LYS A 658 -35.31 -16.59 12.41
C LYS A 658 -35.71 -17.09 11.03
N LEU A 659 -35.47 -16.28 10.00
CA LEU A 659 -35.66 -16.68 8.60
C LEU A 659 -34.65 -17.77 8.22
N ALA A 660 -35.00 -18.67 7.32
CA ALA A 660 -34.12 -19.76 6.85
C ALA A 660 -32.80 -19.25 6.27
N ARG A 661 -32.83 -18.06 5.65
CA ARG A 661 -31.69 -17.25 5.23
C ARG A 661 -32.00 -15.77 5.45
N PRO A 662 -31.02 -14.89 5.72
CA PRO A 662 -31.26 -13.44 5.70
C PRO A 662 -31.73 -13.00 4.32
N VAL A 663 -32.78 -12.18 4.27
CA VAL A 663 -33.39 -11.70 3.01
C VAL A 663 -33.11 -10.21 2.86
N ILE A 664 -32.51 -9.82 1.74
CA ILE A 664 -32.29 -8.41 1.38
C ILE A 664 -33.51 -7.94 0.58
N THR A 665 -34.21 -6.92 1.06
CA THR A 665 -35.45 -6.40 0.48
C THR A 665 -35.70 -4.96 0.91
N ASP A 666 -36.55 -4.21 0.21
CA ASP A 666 -37.17 -2.96 0.68
C ASP A 666 -38.68 -3.11 1.01
N TYR A 667 -39.21 -4.33 0.89
CA TYR A 667 -40.60 -4.69 1.17
C TYR A 667 -40.72 -5.99 1.98
N VAL A 668 -41.68 -6.04 2.91
CA VAL A 668 -42.13 -7.31 3.51
C VAL A 668 -43.62 -7.29 3.82
N ARG A 669 -44.31 -8.39 3.53
CA ARG A 669 -45.73 -8.62 3.84
C ARG A 669 -45.86 -9.85 4.73
N ALA A 670 -46.54 -9.70 5.86
CA ALA A 670 -46.95 -10.81 6.72
C ALA A 670 -48.45 -11.09 6.52
N GLU A 671 -48.80 -12.32 6.16
CA GLU A 671 -50.17 -12.80 5.97
C GLU A 671 -50.51 -13.91 6.96
N ILE A 672 -51.67 -13.83 7.60
CA ILE A 672 -52.19 -14.84 8.52
C ILE A 672 -52.82 -15.98 7.70
N THR A 673 -52.14 -17.13 7.63
CA THR A 673 -52.58 -18.27 6.82
C THR A 673 -53.42 -19.29 7.58
N GLU A 674 -53.23 -19.43 8.90
CA GLU A 674 -54.12 -20.25 9.76
C GLU A 674 -54.36 -19.62 11.13
N MET A 675 -55.46 -20.02 11.78
CA MET A 675 -55.87 -19.60 13.12
C MET A 675 -56.06 -20.80 14.06
N PHE A 676 -55.67 -20.68 15.34
CA PHE A 676 -55.85 -21.76 16.32
C PHE A 676 -57.32 -22.09 16.60
N VAL A 677 -58.19 -21.09 16.48
CA VAL A 677 -59.65 -21.16 16.61
C VAL A 677 -60.23 -20.19 15.57
N ASN A 678 -61.37 -20.53 14.97
CA ASN A 678 -62.08 -19.60 14.10
C ASN A 678 -62.68 -18.45 14.94
N GLY A 679 -61.96 -17.33 15.04
CA GLY A 679 -62.45 -16.07 15.59
C GLY A 679 -63.15 -15.19 14.54
N GLU A 680 -63.82 -14.13 14.99
CA GLU A 680 -64.48 -13.14 14.12
C GLU A 680 -63.51 -12.02 13.65
N ASP A 681 -62.30 -11.97 14.21
CA ASP A 681 -61.26 -10.97 13.97
C ASP A 681 -59.87 -11.51 14.38
N SER A 682 -58.80 -10.80 14.01
CA SER A 682 -57.41 -11.16 14.31
C SER A 682 -56.53 -9.91 14.47
N GLY A 683 -55.21 -10.07 14.36
CA GLY A 683 -54.22 -9.00 14.44
C GLY A 683 -53.19 -9.20 15.55
N GLY A 684 -52.40 -8.16 15.79
CA GLY A 684 -51.28 -8.17 16.71
C GLY A 684 -50.24 -7.10 16.37
N SER A 685 -49.06 -7.24 16.96
CA SER A 685 -47.92 -6.33 16.75
C SER A 685 -46.72 -7.09 16.22
N PHE A 686 -45.99 -6.47 15.29
CA PHE A 686 -44.86 -7.07 14.57
C PHE A 686 -43.58 -6.27 14.76
N GLU A 687 -42.44 -6.96 14.83
CA GLU A 687 -41.11 -6.36 14.65
C GLU A 687 -40.37 -7.16 13.58
N PHE A 688 -39.83 -6.50 12.56
CA PHE A 688 -38.84 -7.09 11.66
C PHE A 688 -37.47 -6.58 12.06
N LEU A 689 -36.53 -7.51 12.27
CA LEU A 689 -35.19 -7.23 12.74
C LEU A 689 -34.15 -7.62 11.71
N GLY A 690 -33.05 -6.90 11.70
CA GLY A 690 -32.01 -7.04 10.69
C GLY A 690 -31.11 -5.81 10.67
N SER A 691 -30.39 -5.58 9.56
CA SER A 691 -29.58 -4.36 9.39
C SER A 691 -30.00 -3.55 8.16
N SER A 692 -29.96 -2.23 8.30
CA SER A 692 -30.03 -1.32 7.14
C SER A 692 -28.78 -1.51 6.28
N CYS A 693 -28.95 -1.73 4.97
CA CYS A 693 -27.81 -1.89 4.07
C CYS A 693 -27.24 -0.51 3.69
N THR A 694 -25.92 -0.38 3.76
CA THR A 694 -25.18 0.82 3.35
C THR A 694 -24.38 0.53 2.10
N THR A 695 -24.09 1.55 1.29
CA THR A 695 -23.17 1.40 0.16
C THR A 695 -21.78 1.93 0.51
N THR A 696 -20.73 1.41 -0.13
CA THR A 696 -19.32 1.70 0.23
C THR A 696 -18.86 3.15 0.02
N GLU A 697 -19.73 4.05 -0.43
CA GLU A 697 -19.48 5.49 -0.54
C GLU A 697 -20.21 6.31 0.56
N GLU A 698 -21.01 5.65 1.42
CA GLU A 698 -21.78 6.26 2.52
C GLU A 698 -21.11 6.11 3.90
N ALA A 699 -19.80 5.90 3.94
CA ALA A 699 -19.02 5.77 5.19
C ALA A 699 -18.61 7.13 5.77
N ASP A 700 -18.54 8.17 4.94
CA ASP A 700 -18.34 9.56 5.32
C ASP A 700 -19.61 10.38 4.99
N ASP A 701 -19.84 11.43 5.78
CA ASP A 701 -21.00 12.33 5.80
C ASP A 701 -22.40 11.74 6.13
N ALA A 702 -23.12 12.47 6.99
CA ALA A 702 -24.51 12.19 7.34
C ALA A 702 -25.48 12.85 6.33
N GLN A 703 -26.70 12.28 6.22
CA GLN A 703 -27.62 12.41 5.09
C GLN A 703 -27.13 11.71 3.82
N ALA A 704 -27.52 10.44 3.67
CA ALA A 704 -27.49 9.71 2.41
C ALA A 704 -28.09 10.56 1.28
N ALA A 705 -27.25 11.01 0.35
CA ALA A 705 -27.64 11.95 -0.69
C ALA A 705 -28.42 11.21 -1.79
N ILE A 706 -29.73 11.42 -1.86
CA ILE A 706 -30.57 11.00 -2.99
C ILE A 706 -29.90 11.53 -4.29
N PRO A 707 -29.52 10.66 -5.25
CA PRO A 707 -28.60 11.03 -6.34
C PRO A 707 -29.01 12.30 -7.08
N ARG A 708 -28.13 13.30 -7.06
CA ARG A 708 -28.36 14.63 -7.63
C ARG A 708 -27.93 14.65 -9.10
N ILE A 709 -28.89 14.70 -10.01
CA ILE A 709 -28.66 14.70 -11.46
C ILE A 709 -28.96 16.10 -12.00
N MET A 710 -27.95 16.73 -12.61
CA MET A 710 -28.12 17.98 -13.33
C MET A 710 -28.87 17.73 -14.64
N VAL A 711 -29.96 18.48 -14.87
CA VAL A 711 -30.70 18.39 -16.14
C VAL A 711 -29.99 19.22 -17.21
N GLU A 712 -29.29 18.54 -18.12
CA GLU A 712 -28.48 19.18 -19.17
C GLU A 712 -29.31 19.76 -20.31
N THR A 713 -30.35 19.05 -20.79
CA THR A 713 -31.27 19.52 -21.83
C THR A 713 -32.66 19.81 -21.25
N CYS A 714 -33.31 20.87 -21.73
CA CYS A 714 -34.57 21.33 -21.14
C CYS A 714 -35.80 20.46 -21.45
N ASP A 715 -35.68 19.51 -22.38
CA ASP A 715 -36.69 18.54 -22.76
C ASP A 715 -36.55 17.18 -22.05
N ALA A 716 -35.45 16.95 -21.33
CA ALA A 716 -35.07 15.67 -20.72
C ALA A 716 -36.16 15.02 -19.84
N THR A 717 -36.21 13.70 -19.91
CA THR A 717 -37.19 12.81 -19.25
C THR A 717 -36.46 11.74 -18.43
N VAL A 718 -37.15 10.99 -17.58
CA VAL A 718 -36.50 9.83 -16.90
C VAL A 718 -36.13 8.71 -17.88
N GLU A 719 -36.70 8.68 -19.09
CA GLU A 719 -36.36 7.73 -20.15
C GLU A 719 -35.17 8.17 -21.02
N SER A 720 -34.62 9.38 -20.83
CA SER A 720 -33.48 9.90 -21.61
C SER A 720 -32.21 10.15 -20.79
N ILE A 721 -32.23 9.83 -19.49
CA ILE A 721 -31.12 10.08 -18.56
C ILE A 721 -30.52 8.72 -18.15
N PRO A 722 -29.28 8.38 -18.58
CA PRO A 722 -28.66 7.07 -18.33
C PRO A 722 -28.60 6.66 -16.85
N GLU A 723 -28.37 7.63 -15.98
CA GLU A 723 -28.17 7.45 -14.54
C GLU A 723 -29.42 6.92 -13.83
N ILE A 724 -30.61 7.19 -14.37
CA ILE A 724 -31.92 6.77 -13.82
C ILE A 724 -32.33 5.38 -14.33
N LEU A 725 -31.63 4.81 -15.33
CA LEU A 725 -32.10 3.62 -16.06
C LEU A 725 -31.40 2.31 -15.63
N PRO A 726 -32.10 1.15 -15.67
CA PRO A 726 -33.53 0.98 -15.96
C PRO A 726 -34.43 1.61 -14.89
N LEU A 727 -35.71 1.83 -15.17
CA LEU A 727 -36.66 2.34 -14.19
C LEU A 727 -37.15 1.18 -13.29
N GLU A 728 -36.86 1.21 -11.99
CA GLU A 728 -37.48 0.32 -10.99
C GLU A 728 -38.45 1.09 -10.09
N GLU A 729 -39.56 0.46 -9.71
CA GLU A 729 -40.44 1.03 -8.68
C GLU A 729 -39.69 1.15 -7.35
N GLY A 730 -39.68 2.36 -6.78
CA GLY A 730 -38.93 2.68 -5.56
C GLY A 730 -37.73 3.60 -5.80
N ASP A 731 -37.14 3.62 -7.01
CA ASP A 731 -35.97 4.46 -7.34
C ASP A 731 -36.24 5.94 -7.01
N GLN A 732 -35.27 6.61 -6.38
CA GLN A 732 -35.34 8.04 -6.04
C GLN A 732 -34.09 8.79 -6.51
N ILE A 733 -34.30 9.89 -7.24
CA ILE A 733 -33.25 10.83 -7.68
C ILE A 733 -33.70 12.27 -7.48
N VAL A 734 -32.77 13.20 -7.31
CA VAL A 734 -33.03 14.65 -7.31
C VAL A 734 -32.63 15.23 -8.65
N ALA A 735 -33.62 15.53 -9.49
CA ALA A 735 -33.40 16.23 -10.75
C ALA A 735 -33.26 17.74 -10.50
N VAL A 736 -32.09 18.29 -10.83
CA VAL A 736 -31.75 19.70 -10.65
C VAL A 736 -31.98 20.43 -11.97
N CYS A 737 -33.12 21.12 -12.05
CA CYS A 737 -33.57 21.86 -13.24
C CYS A 737 -32.99 23.27 -13.30
N PRO A 738 -32.16 23.62 -14.31
CA PRO A 738 -31.66 24.98 -14.49
C PRO A 738 -32.79 26.00 -14.65
N GLN A 739 -32.61 27.22 -14.11
CA GLN A 739 -33.62 28.29 -14.19
C GLN A 739 -34.07 28.60 -15.64
N HIS A 740 -33.22 28.38 -16.64
CA HIS A 740 -33.59 28.62 -18.03
C HIS A 740 -34.64 27.61 -18.54
N CYS A 741 -34.49 26.31 -18.27
CA CYS A 741 -35.48 25.28 -18.61
C CYS A 741 -36.83 25.49 -17.90
N VAL A 742 -36.79 25.92 -16.63
CA VAL A 742 -37.98 26.28 -15.84
C VAL A 742 -38.73 27.49 -16.45
N LYS A 743 -38.06 28.31 -17.28
CA LYS A 743 -38.62 29.49 -17.94
C LYS A 743 -38.97 29.27 -19.42
N SER A 744 -38.28 28.40 -20.14
CA SER A 744 -38.58 28.08 -21.54
C SER A 744 -39.71 27.06 -21.69
N LEU A 745 -39.86 26.14 -20.73
CA LEU A 745 -40.91 25.11 -20.68
C LEU A 745 -40.97 24.25 -21.95
N GLU A 746 -39.81 23.71 -22.32
CA GLU A 746 -39.63 22.84 -23.48
C GLU A 746 -40.23 21.43 -23.24
N GLY A 747 -40.30 20.63 -24.30
CA GLY A 747 -40.86 19.28 -24.27
C GLY A 747 -42.36 19.24 -23.95
N SER A 748 -42.79 18.26 -23.13
CA SER A 748 -44.20 18.08 -22.74
C SER A 748 -44.36 17.26 -21.46
N ALA A 749 -45.42 17.54 -20.70
CA ALA A 749 -45.80 16.77 -19.51
C ALA A 749 -47.05 15.92 -19.76
N TYR A 750 -47.07 14.69 -19.27
CA TYR A 750 -48.19 13.76 -19.42
C TYR A 750 -48.67 13.26 -18.05
N GLY A 751 -49.91 13.58 -17.67
CA GLY A 751 -50.46 13.27 -16.34
C GLY A 751 -50.52 14.45 -15.35
N THR A 752 -50.84 14.16 -14.09
CA THR A 752 -50.89 15.15 -13.01
C THR A 752 -50.73 14.47 -11.65
N GLY A 753 -49.85 15.00 -10.80
CA GLY A 753 -49.44 14.39 -9.52
C GLY A 753 -48.57 13.14 -9.70
N VAL A 754 -49.02 12.21 -10.55
CA VAL A 754 -48.21 11.14 -11.14
C VAL A 754 -48.20 11.33 -12.66
N TYR A 755 -47.00 11.25 -13.24
CA TYR A 755 -46.67 11.55 -14.63
C TYR A 755 -46.15 10.31 -15.37
N ALA A 756 -46.27 10.29 -16.69
CA ALA A 756 -45.69 9.23 -17.52
C ALA A 756 -44.16 9.41 -17.62
N PRO A 757 -43.36 8.33 -17.75
CA PRO A 757 -41.89 8.41 -17.80
C PRO A 757 -41.33 9.39 -18.84
N GLY A 758 -41.81 9.33 -20.09
CA GLY A 758 -41.54 10.30 -21.15
C GLY A 758 -42.16 11.70 -20.96
N SER A 759 -42.33 12.16 -19.71
CA SER A 759 -42.65 13.56 -19.39
C SER A 759 -41.38 14.34 -19.10
N THR A 760 -41.23 15.50 -19.73
CA THR A 760 -40.11 16.41 -19.49
C THR A 760 -40.08 16.86 -18.04
N LEU A 761 -38.97 16.59 -17.33
CA LEU A 761 -38.86 16.71 -15.88
C LEU A 761 -39.14 18.13 -15.38
N CYS A 762 -38.51 19.15 -15.97
CA CYS A 762 -38.66 20.54 -15.54
C CYS A 762 -40.07 21.08 -15.82
N THR A 763 -40.62 20.78 -17.00
CA THR A 763 -41.99 21.18 -17.40
C THR A 763 -43.06 20.47 -16.54
N ALA A 764 -42.84 19.21 -16.17
CA ALA A 764 -43.68 18.48 -15.22
C ALA A 764 -43.54 19.01 -13.78
N GLY A 765 -42.33 19.43 -13.37
CA GLY A 765 -42.05 20.07 -12.09
C GLY A 765 -42.76 21.41 -11.91
N VAL A 766 -42.79 22.26 -12.95
CA VAL A 766 -43.60 23.49 -12.95
C VAL A 766 -45.08 23.16 -12.93
N HIS A 767 -45.57 22.22 -13.76
CA HIS A 767 -46.98 21.79 -13.72
C HIS A 767 -47.41 21.27 -12.33
N ALA A 768 -46.52 20.56 -11.62
CA ALA A 768 -46.73 20.09 -10.26
C ALA A 768 -46.75 21.21 -9.19
N GLY A 769 -46.26 22.42 -9.50
CA GLY A 769 -46.10 23.51 -8.53
C GLY A 769 -44.87 23.36 -7.64
N ILE A 770 -43.89 22.55 -8.08
CA ILE A 770 -42.63 22.33 -7.37
C ILE A 770 -41.72 23.53 -7.65
N CYS A 771 -41.51 23.83 -8.94
CA CYS A 771 -40.68 24.92 -9.45
C CYS A 771 -41.52 26.14 -9.85
N ASP A 772 -41.05 27.36 -9.56
CA ASP A 772 -41.70 28.62 -9.97
C ASP A 772 -40.82 29.56 -10.83
N GLY A 773 -39.54 29.22 -11.03
CA GLY A 773 -38.59 30.00 -11.83
C GLY A 773 -37.98 31.22 -11.12
N THR A 774 -38.23 31.42 -9.83
CA THR A 774 -37.54 32.43 -9.00
C THR A 774 -36.15 31.94 -8.56
N GLU A 775 -36.01 30.65 -8.29
CA GLU A 775 -34.79 29.94 -7.87
C GLU A 775 -33.72 29.90 -8.97
N THR A 776 -32.44 29.80 -8.61
CA THR A 776 -31.30 29.69 -9.55
C THR A 776 -31.22 28.33 -10.25
N ALA A 777 -31.63 27.29 -9.55
CA ALA A 777 -32.02 25.98 -10.08
C ALA A 777 -33.11 25.42 -9.16
N CYS A 778 -34.06 24.66 -9.72
CA CYS A 778 -35.12 24.02 -8.95
C CYS A 778 -34.76 22.55 -8.70
N GLU A 779 -34.85 22.08 -7.46
CA GLU A 779 -34.56 20.70 -7.08
C GLU A 779 -35.85 19.88 -6.94
N ILE A 780 -36.05 18.92 -7.85
CA ILE A 780 -37.22 18.05 -7.90
C ILE A 780 -36.82 16.66 -7.38
N LEU A 781 -37.43 16.20 -6.29
CA LEU A 781 -37.37 14.78 -5.91
C LEU A 781 -38.29 14.00 -6.83
N VAL A 782 -37.67 13.17 -7.66
CA VAL A 782 -38.30 12.24 -8.59
C VAL A 782 -38.33 10.87 -7.92
N THR A 783 -39.52 10.28 -7.80
CA THR A 783 -39.70 8.90 -7.35
C THR A 783 -40.33 8.09 -8.48
N ILE A 784 -39.69 6.98 -8.85
CA ILE A 784 -40.22 6.04 -9.83
C ILE A 784 -41.22 5.11 -9.14
N GLY A 785 -42.29 4.78 -9.84
CA GLY A 785 -43.33 3.84 -9.41
C GLY A 785 -43.80 2.97 -10.58
N GLY A 786 -44.70 2.05 -10.30
CA GLY A 786 -45.02 0.92 -11.15
C GLY A 786 -45.79 1.24 -12.44
N PRO A 787 -46.09 0.20 -13.24
CA PRO A 787 -46.79 0.31 -14.52
C PRO A 787 -48.17 0.95 -14.38
N LYS A 788 -48.57 1.71 -15.40
CA LYS A 788 -49.79 2.53 -15.32
C LYS A 788 -50.55 2.58 -16.64
N SER A 789 -51.81 2.15 -16.58
CA SER A 789 -52.67 2.02 -17.76
C SER A 789 -53.12 3.35 -18.37
N ALA A 790 -53.23 4.43 -17.58
CA ALA A 790 -53.63 5.75 -18.07
C ALA A 790 -53.16 6.90 -17.17
N PHE A 791 -52.88 8.04 -17.81
CA PHE A 791 -52.54 9.32 -17.20
C PHE A 791 -53.56 10.39 -17.61
N LYS A 792 -53.90 11.30 -16.70
CA LYS A 792 -54.91 12.35 -16.91
C LYS A 792 -54.24 13.71 -17.09
N GLY A 793 -54.43 14.33 -18.25
CA GLY A 793 -53.99 15.70 -18.52
C GLY A 793 -54.83 16.76 -17.78
N THR A 794 -54.18 17.86 -17.38
CA THR A 794 -54.79 19.03 -16.71
C THR A 794 -54.08 20.32 -17.13
N ARG A 795 -54.50 21.47 -16.58
CA ARG A 795 -53.79 22.75 -16.70
C ARG A 795 -53.58 23.35 -15.31
N ASN A 796 -52.37 23.18 -14.77
CA ASN A 796 -51.94 23.69 -13.46
C ASN A 796 -50.70 24.58 -13.63
N HIS A 797 -50.55 25.58 -12.76
CA HIS A 797 -49.35 26.45 -12.67
C HIS A 797 -48.89 27.05 -14.01
N GLY A 798 -49.83 27.40 -14.90
CA GLY A 798 -49.55 27.96 -16.23
C GLY A 798 -49.22 26.93 -17.33
N VAL A 799 -48.77 25.73 -16.96
CA VAL A 799 -48.49 24.60 -17.86
C VAL A 799 -49.78 23.84 -18.18
N ALA A 800 -49.82 23.14 -19.32
CA ALA A 800 -50.85 22.15 -19.61
C ALA A 800 -50.19 20.79 -19.85
N SER A 801 -50.70 19.75 -19.19
CA SER A 801 -50.31 18.37 -19.40
C SER A 801 -51.34 17.62 -20.23
N SER A 802 -50.88 16.63 -20.99
CA SER A 802 -51.73 15.77 -21.83
C SER A 802 -52.09 14.46 -21.12
N PRO A 803 -53.18 13.78 -21.51
CA PRO A 803 -53.38 12.38 -21.17
C PRO A 803 -52.38 11.49 -21.94
N SER A 804 -52.07 10.32 -21.39
CA SER A 804 -51.17 9.31 -21.99
C SER A 804 -51.43 7.93 -21.39
N GLY A 805 -50.64 6.93 -21.77
CA GLY A 805 -50.69 5.54 -21.27
C GLY A 805 -51.21 4.53 -22.32
N PRO A 806 -50.99 3.22 -22.11
CA PRO A 806 -50.30 2.63 -20.96
C PRO A 806 -48.78 2.81 -20.99
N THR A 807 -48.13 2.76 -19.83
CA THR A 807 -46.65 2.72 -19.69
C THR A 807 -46.20 1.64 -18.69
N ASP A 808 -44.94 1.24 -18.86
CA ASP A 808 -44.18 0.26 -18.09
C ASP A 808 -43.81 0.75 -16.68
N ALA A 809 -43.53 2.04 -16.52
CA ALA A 809 -43.35 2.70 -15.23
C ALA A 809 -44.21 3.97 -15.10
N SER A 810 -44.16 4.64 -13.96
CA SER A 810 -44.73 5.97 -13.72
C SER A 810 -43.85 6.81 -12.78
N VAL A 811 -44.06 8.13 -12.76
CA VAL A 811 -43.17 9.08 -12.07
C VAL A 811 -43.97 9.98 -11.13
N LYS A 812 -43.63 9.98 -9.85
CA LYS A 812 -44.15 10.89 -8.83
C LYS A 812 -43.12 11.99 -8.59
N LEU A 813 -43.55 13.26 -8.61
CA LEU A 813 -42.68 14.41 -8.40
C LEU A 813 -43.00 15.09 -7.07
N SER A 814 -41.98 15.52 -6.35
CA SER A 814 -42.09 16.27 -5.09
C SER A 814 -40.91 17.25 -4.91
N ARG A 815 -40.93 18.08 -3.87
CA ARG A 815 -39.79 18.96 -3.55
C ARG A 815 -38.64 18.15 -2.97
N ALA A 816 -37.41 18.44 -3.39
CA ALA A 816 -36.23 17.83 -2.79
C ALA A 816 -36.11 18.15 -1.28
N PRO A 817 -35.55 17.23 -0.47
CA PRO A 817 -35.24 17.52 0.93
C PRO A 817 -34.18 18.62 1.02
N CYS A 818 -34.32 19.52 2.00
CA CYS A 818 -33.46 20.69 2.13
C CYS A 818 -32.00 20.29 2.40
N HIS A 819 -31.11 20.69 1.51
CA HIS A 819 -29.67 20.48 1.65
C HIS A 819 -29.09 21.36 2.77
N MET A 820 -28.53 20.74 3.81
CA MET A 820 -27.43 21.37 4.56
C MET A 820 -26.26 21.48 3.58
N PRO A 821 -25.62 22.65 3.41
CA PRO A 821 -24.52 22.78 2.47
C PRO A 821 -23.38 21.83 2.87
N SER A 822 -22.94 21.01 1.92
CA SER A 822 -21.71 20.20 2.04
C SER A 822 -20.52 21.09 2.39
N ALA A 823 -19.49 20.50 3.01
CA ALA A 823 -18.32 21.21 3.49
C ALA A 823 -17.68 22.08 2.38
N ALA A 824 -17.25 23.28 2.75
CA ALA A 824 -16.56 24.17 1.81
C ALA A 824 -15.30 23.47 1.26
N PRO A 825 -14.97 23.61 -0.04
CA PRO A 825 -13.88 22.88 -0.66
C PRO A 825 -12.58 23.10 0.09
N ILE A 826 -11.89 22.01 0.43
CA ILE A 826 -10.72 22.01 1.31
C ILE A 826 -9.63 22.89 0.71
N LYS A 827 -9.47 24.08 1.30
CA LYS A 827 -8.57 25.10 0.80
C LYS A 827 -7.82 25.80 1.93
N TYR A 828 -6.51 25.78 1.86
CA TYR A 828 -5.61 26.34 2.87
C TYR A 828 -4.60 27.28 2.25
N PHE A 829 -4.50 28.47 2.81
CA PHE A 829 -3.48 29.47 2.48
C PHE A 829 -2.54 29.61 3.68
N ILE A 830 -1.23 29.54 3.48
CA ILE A 830 -0.22 29.64 4.57
C ILE A 830 0.91 30.58 4.16
N SER A 831 1.21 31.58 4.99
CA SER A 831 2.28 32.57 4.82
C SER A 831 3.42 32.29 5.80
N PHE A 832 4.67 32.36 5.33
CA PHE A 832 5.86 31.97 6.08
C PHE A 832 6.66 33.17 6.59
N GLY A 833 7.24 33.02 7.79
CA GLY A 833 8.14 33.98 8.42
C GLY A 833 7.46 35.09 9.22
N GLU A 834 6.13 35.10 9.33
CA GLU A 834 5.33 36.04 10.15
C GLU A 834 4.60 35.28 11.27
N HIS A 835 4.45 35.90 12.46
CA HIS A 835 3.72 35.29 13.59
C HIS A 835 2.20 35.50 13.52
N VAL A 836 1.73 36.39 12.63
CA VAL A 836 0.32 36.72 12.40
C VAL A 836 0.18 37.00 10.91
N ALA A 837 -0.69 36.25 10.23
CA ALA A 837 -0.93 36.39 8.79
C ALA A 837 -2.17 37.29 8.51
N PRO A 838 -2.35 37.74 7.25
CA PRO A 838 -3.56 38.47 6.84
C PRO A 838 -4.85 37.66 6.96
N GLU A 839 -5.99 38.34 6.92
CA GLU A 839 -7.32 37.72 6.94
C GLU A 839 -7.46 36.69 5.79
N GLY A 840 -7.88 35.47 6.13
CA GLY A 840 -7.95 34.33 5.21
C GLY A 840 -6.64 33.53 5.03
N TRP A 841 -5.55 33.90 5.70
CA TRP A 841 -4.26 33.20 5.68
C TRP A 841 -3.86 32.67 7.05
N ASN A 842 -3.21 31.50 7.08
CA ASN A 842 -2.55 30.94 8.25
C ASN A 842 -1.08 31.40 8.31
N ALA A 843 -0.47 31.35 9.50
CA ALA A 843 0.90 31.82 9.76
C ALA A 843 1.84 30.68 10.14
N ASP A 844 2.98 30.56 9.46
CA ASP A 844 4.10 29.68 9.84
C ASP A 844 5.32 30.55 10.18
N ASP A 845 5.72 30.59 11.45
CA ASP A 845 6.83 31.41 11.92
C ASP A 845 8.16 30.65 12.00
N GLY A 846 8.25 29.47 11.38
CA GLY A 846 9.41 28.57 11.49
C GLY A 846 9.38 27.64 12.70
N SER A 847 8.33 27.66 13.53
CA SER A 847 8.21 26.77 14.70
C SER A 847 7.99 25.29 14.35
N ILE A 848 8.11 24.43 15.36
CA ILE A 848 7.90 22.98 15.25
C ILE A 848 6.41 22.70 15.01
N LYS A 849 6.11 21.68 14.19
CA LYS A 849 4.75 21.25 13.80
C LYS A 849 3.79 21.19 14.98
N GLN A 850 2.71 21.96 14.89
CA GLN A 850 1.68 22.12 15.91
C GLN A 850 0.30 22.35 15.27
N SER A 851 -0.75 22.49 16.08
CA SER A 851 -2.12 22.72 15.60
C SER A 851 -2.46 24.21 15.55
N HIS A 852 -2.96 24.66 14.41
CA HIS A 852 -3.41 26.02 14.13
C HIS A 852 -4.82 25.94 13.52
N ASP A 853 -5.83 26.46 14.22
CA ASP A 853 -7.23 26.55 13.79
C ASP A 853 -7.81 25.25 13.16
N GLY A 854 -7.40 24.10 13.71
CA GLY A 854 -7.84 22.75 13.30
C GLY A 854 -6.89 22.03 12.34
N ILE A 855 -5.93 22.74 11.74
CA ILE A 855 -4.95 22.22 10.78
C ILE A 855 -3.62 21.97 11.51
N VAL A 856 -2.98 20.82 11.29
CA VAL A 856 -1.70 20.50 11.95
C VAL A 856 -0.53 20.67 10.98
N TYR A 857 0.20 21.79 11.06
CA TYR A 857 1.33 22.09 10.19
C TYR A 857 2.55 22.66 10.92
N GLY A 858 3.70 22.67 10.24
CA GLY A 858 4.96 23.25 10.72
C GLY A 858 6.18 22.37 10.44
N TRP A 859 7.31 22.75 11.04
CA TRP A 859 8.61 22.14 10.77
C TRP A 859 8.93 20.93 11.66
N TRP A 860 9.78 20.03 11.19
CA TRP A 860 10.28 18.91 12.02
C TRP A 860 11.16 19.39 13.18
N ARG A 861 11.92 20.46 12.97
CA ARG A 861 12.66 21.24 13.98
C ARG A 861 12.56 22.72 13.64
N GLU A 862 12.72 23.59 14.65
CA GLU A 862 12.69 25.05 14.49
C GLU A 862 13.61 25.51 13.33
N ALA A 863 13.07 26.36 12.45
CA ALA A 863 13.65 26.75 11.17
C ALA A 863 13.83 28.28 11.08
N PRO A 864 14.95 28.78 10.52
CA PRO A 864 15.29 30.19 10.60
C PRO A 864 14.45 31.04 9.64
N THR A 865 13.66 31.97 10.20
CA THR A 865 12.99 33.03 9.44
C THR A 865 14.00 33.99 8.80
N LYS A 866 13.64 34.56 7.64
CA LYS A 866 14.42 35.55 6.89
C LYS A 866 13.53 36.70 6.40
N SER A 867 14.15 37.85 6.17
CA SER A 867 13.53 39.05 5.59
C SER A 867 13.94 39.17 4.13
N CYS A 868 12.96 39.05 3.23
CA CYS A 868 13.16 39.03 1.78
C CYS A 868 12.91 40.44 1.22
N SER A 869 13.82 41.38 1.47
CA SER A 869 13.67 42.77 1.03
C SER A 869 13.91 42.92 -0.49
N GLY A 870 12.87 43.22 -1.26
CA GLY A 870 12.95 43.41 -2.71
C GLY A 870 11.82 44.28 -3.27
N HIS A 871 12.04 44.92 -4.42
CA HIS A 871 11.11 45.91 -5.00
C HIS A 871 9.81 45.32 -5.58
N ASN A 872 9.74 43.99 -5.81
CA ASN A 872 8.59 43.33 -6.44
C ASN A 872 7.83 42.37 -5.49
N LEU A 873 8.12 42.38 -4.18
CA LEU A 873 7.50 41.49 -3.21
C LEU A 873 6.34 42.18 -2.47
N SER A 874 5.22 41.47 -2.34
CA SER A 874 4.06 41.89 -1.55
C SER A 874 4.30 41.67 -0.05
N HIS A 875 3.41 42.17 0.82
CA HIS A 875 3.53 41.93 2.28
C HIS A 875 3.60 40.43 2.61
N LEU A 876 2.69 39.64 2.00
CA LEU A 876 2.61 38.15 2.00
C LEU A 876 3.85 37.42 1.44
N SER A 877 4.86 38.15 0.97
CA SER A 877 6.10 37.60 0.42
C SER A 877 7.35 38.40 0.85
N SER A 878 7.21 39.28 1.85
CA SER A 878 8.28 40.12 2.39
C SER A 878 9.21 39.39 3.36
N ARG A 879 8.75 38.23 3.86
CA ARG A 879 9.43 37.34 4.81
C ARG A 879 9.23 35.89 4.35
N GLY A 880 9.98 34.98 4.96
CA GLY A 880 9.90 33.54 4.66
C GLY A 880 10.76 32.71 5.60
N VAL A 881 10.76 31.40 5.40
CA VAL A 881 11.59 30.44 6.17
C VAL A 881 12.52 29.70 5.21
N SER A 882 13.80 29.59 5.56
CA SER A 882 14.78 28.90 4.71
C SER A 882 14.92 27.42 5.05
N PHE A 883 14.76 26.55 4.05
CA PHE A 883 15.17 25.15 4.14
C PHE A 883 16.69 25.02 4.29
N PRO A 884 17.19 23.90 4.83
CA PRO A 884 18.60 23.53 4.74
C PRO A 884 19.10 23.48 3.28
N VAL A 885 20.40 23.71 3.09
CA VAL A 885 21.05 23.57 1.78
C VAL A 885 20.96 22.12 1.29
N PRO A 886 20.70 21.84 -0.01
CA PRO A 886 20.44 20.48 -0.51
C PRO A 886 21.59 19.48 -0.29
N ILE A 887 22.82 19.96 -0.10
CA ILE A 887 24.00 19.13 0.19
C ILE A 887 23.93 18.55 1.61
N GLY A 888 23.44 19.32 2.58
CA GLY A 888 23.38 18.93 3.98
C GLY A 888 22.42 17.76 4.22
N SER A 889 21.27 17.79 3.56
CA SER A 889 20.25 16.74 3.64
C SER A 889 20.69 15.39 3.02
N GLN A 890 21.72 15.37 2.16
CA GLN A 890 22.24 14.13 1.55
C GLN A 890 23.47 13.52 2.23
N ARG A 891 24.28 14.31 2.95
CA ARG A 891 25.57 13.85 3.48
C ARG A 891 25.86 14.37 4.89
N CYS A 892 24.90 14.23 5.80
CA CYS A 892 25.11 14.58 7.21
C CYS A 892 25.75 13.43 8.01
N PRO A 893 27.00 13.55 8.50
CA PRO A 893 27.59 12.58 9.42
C PRO A 893 26.97 12.70 10.83
N LEU A 894 26.99 11.59 11.57
CA LEU A 894 26.53 11.52 12.96
C LEU A 894 27.24 12.55 13.85
N GLY A 895 26.48 13.45 14.46
CA GLY A 895 26.97 14.41 15.46
C GLY A 895 27.28 15.83 14.95
N ALA A 896 26.81 16.22 13.76
CA ALA A 896 26.91 17.59 13.24
C ALA A 896 25.53 18.22 12.98
N ASP A 897 25.44 19.55 13.00
CA ASP A 897 24.21 20.36 12.85
C ASP A 897 23.64 20.40 11.40
N CYS A 898 23.83 19.32 10.64
CA CYS A 898 23.43 19.17 9.24
C CYS A 898 22.19 18.31 9.03
N ALA A 899 21.55 17.83 10.11
CA ALA A 899 20.44 16.89 10.02
C ALA A 899 19.29 17.47 9.14
N PRO A 900 18.55 16.64 8.39
CA PRO A 900 17.48 17.10 7.52
C PRO A 900 16.39 17.82 8.32
N ASN A 901 15.85 18.89 7.73
CA ASN A 901 14.66 19.57 8.22
C ASN A 901 13.68 19.73 7.07
N PHE A 902 12.40 19.52 7.37
CA PHE A 902 11.31 19.52 6.42
C PHE A 902 10.09 20.18 7.08
N TRP A 903 9.19 20.68 6.25
CA TRP A 903 7.90 21.20 6.66
C TRP A 903 6.81 20.23 6.26
N SER A 904 5.74 20.10 7.04
CA SER A 904 4.60 19.26 6.63
C SER A 904 3.28 19.73 7.21
N VAL A 905 2.19 19.46 6.49
CA VAL A 905 0.79 19.71 6.88
C VAL A 905 0.02 18.39 6.92
N VAL A 906 -0.90 18.26 7.87
CA VAL A 906 -1.95 17.23 7.88
C VAL A 906 -3.23 17.83 7.27
N LEU A 907 -3.86 17.07 6.37
CA LEU A 907 -5.06 17.41 5.63
C LEU A 907 -6.23 16.54 6.12
N PRO A 908 -7.49 17.02 6.04
CA PRO A 908 -8.64 16.29 6.56
C PRO A 908 -8.93 15.01 5.75
N GLU A 909 -8.61 15.01 4.45
CA GLU A 909 -8.93 13.92 3.51
C GLU A 909 -7.75 13.62 2.59
N ASP A 910 -7.65 12.38 2.12
CA ASP A 910 -6.81 11.99 0.99
C ASP A 910 -7.41 12.42 -0.36
N GLY A 911 -6.62 12.30 -1.43
CA GLY A 911 -6.99 12.69 -2.80
C GLY A 911 -5.91 13.53 -3.50
N THR A 912 -6.26 14.15 -4.62
CA THR A 912 -5.33 15.00 -5.38
C THR A 912 -5.43 16.46 -4.94
N TYR A 913 -4.31 17.06 -4.52
CA TYR A 913 -4.24 18.45 -4.07
C TYR A 913 -3.42 19.32 -5.02
N ARG A 914 -4.00 20.42 -5.48
CA ARG A 914 -3.31 21.50 -6.19
C ARG A 914 -2.49 22.30 -5.18
N LEU A 915 -1.17 22.14 -5.24
CA LEU A 915 -0.21 22.91 -4.47
C LEU A 915 0.40 24.01 -5.35
N VAL A 916 0.19 25.27 -4.95
CA VAL A 916 0.95 26.43 -5.45
C VAL A 916 1.92 26.86 -4.34
N ALA A 917 3.20 27.04 -4.67
CA ALA A 917 4.22 27.44 -3.71
C ALA A 917 5.08 28.60 -4.24
N GLN A 918 5.16 29.70 -3.49
CA GLN A 918 6.04 30.83 -3.81
C GLN A 918 7.35 30.70 -3.03
N VAL A 919 8.47 30.63 -3.75
CA VAL A 919 9.83 30.50 -3.20
C VAL A 919 10.75 31.62 -3.67
N ALA A 920 11.77 31.92 -2.87
CA ALA A 920 12.91 32.76 -3.23
C ALA A 920 14.23 31.99 -3.02
N GLY A 921 15.33 32.57 -3.53
CA GLY A 921 16.67 32.13 -3.16
C GLY A 921 17.05 32.52 -1.72
N PRO A 922 18.34 32.65 -1.42
CA PRO A 922 18.79 33.12 -0.11
C PRO A 922 18.35 34.58 0.15
N CYS A 923 17.49 34.79 1.14
CA CYS A 923 17.06 36.13 1.58
C CYS A 923 18.09 36.77 2.55
N ASP A 924 19.35 36.80 2.13
CA ASP A 924 20.50 37.31 2.90
C ASP A 924 21.18 38.53 2.24
N GLY A 925 20.71 38.96 1.07
CA GLY A 925 21.30 40.04 0.26
C GLY A 925 22.32 39.57 -0.78
N SER A 926 22.51 38.27 -0.96
CA SER A 926 23.26 37.69 -2.07
C SER A 926 22.61 38.00 -3.43
N THR A 927 23.32 37.71 -4.53
CA THR A 927 22.93 38.05 -5.92
C THR A 927 21.75 37.24 -6.48
N GLY A 928 21.07 36.45 -5.66
CA GLY A 928 20.15 35.39 -6.10
C GLY A 928 20.84 34.03 -6.17
N GLY A 929 20.06 32.96 -6.24
CA GLY A 929 20.55 31.59 -6.15
C GLY A 929 19.63 30.56 -6.80
N HIS A 930 20.05 29.30 -6.84
CA HIS A 930 19.28 28.22 -7.42
C HIS A 930 18.34 27.61 -6.36
N VAL A 931 17.04 27.58 -6.65
CA VAL A 931 16.02 27.02 -5.74
C VAL A 931 15.67 25.58 -6.08
N TYR A 932 15.45 24.79 -5.03
CA TYR A 932 15.04 23.39 -5.07
C TYR A 932 13.88 23.18 -4.10
N LEU A 933 12.78 22.58 -4.56
CA LEU A 933 11.62 22.25 -3.75
C LEU A 933 10.98 20.95 -4.26
N GLN A 934 10.64 20.06 -3.33
CA GLN A 934 9.87 18.85 -3.58
C GLN A 934 8.70 18.73 -2.58
N ALA A 935 7.56 18.22 -3.03
CA ALA A 935 6.40 17.88 -2.21
C ALA A 935 6.07 16.39 -2.39
N ASN A 936 6.08 15.59 -1.32
CA ASN A 936 5.91 14.13 -1.37
C ASN A 936 6.80 13.43 -2.44
N GLY A 937 8.00 13.97 -2.69
CA GLY A 937 8.94 13.49 -3.72
C GLY A 937 8.74 14.07 -5.12
N ILE A 938 7.58 14.65 -5.44
CA ILE A 938 7.32 15.36 -6.70
C ILE A 938 8.11 16.68 -6.71
N SER A 939 8.81 16.98 -7.81
CA SER A 939 9.66 18.17 -7.91
C SER A 939 8.87 19.40 -8.38
N LEU A 940 8.79 20.40 -7.50
CA LEU A 940 8.19 21.72 -7.78
C LEU A 940 9.22 22.70 -8.35
N ALA A 941 10.46 22.61 -7.90
CA ALA A 941 11.58 23.37 -8.45
C ALA A 941 12.86 22.55 -8.44
N SER A 942 13.62 22.57 -9.54
CA SER A 942 14.83 21.77 -9.73
C SER A 942 15.99 22.61 -10.27
N GLY A 943 16.52 23.49 -9.41
CA GLY A 943 17.66 24.34 -9.75
C GLY A 943 17.31 25.59 -10.55
N GLN A 944 16.09 26.10 -10.44
CA GLN A 944 15.69 27.35 -11.09
C GLN A 944 16.47 28.53 -10.48
N LEU A 945 17.10 29.36 -11.32
CA LEU A 945 17.82 30.55 -10.85
C LEU A 945 16.83 31.68 -10.52
N VAL A 946 16.83 32.14 -9.27
CA VAL A 946 15.96 33.23 -8.78
C VAL A 946 16.81 34.44 -8.39
N PRO A 947 16.72 35.57 -9.10
CA PRO A 947 17.44 36.80 -8.77
C PRO A 947 17.09 37.37 -7.39
N SER A 948 18.03 38.11 -6.80
CA SER A 948 17.83 38.81 -5.53
C SER A 948 16.62 39.75 -5.58
N GLY A 949 15.81 39.76 -4.51
CA GLY A 949 14.59 40.58 -4.43
C GLY A 949 13.44 40.14 -5.35
N SER A 950 13.45 38.89 -5.84
CA SER A 950 12.40 38.29 -6.65
C SER A 950 12.03 36.87 -6.16
N SER A 951 10.93 36.32 -6.68
CA SER A 951 10.40 35.02 -6.31
C SER A 951 10.01 34.18 -7.54
N TYR A 952 10.04 32.87 -7.40
CA TYR A 952 9.51 31.90 -8.35
C TYR A 952 8.25 31.23 -7.78
N GLY A 953 7.20 31.13 -8.60
CA GLY A 953 6.01 30.35 -8.26
C GLY A 953 6.08 28.97 -8.92
N ALA A 954 5.95 27.92 -8.12
CA ALA A 954 5.82 26.54 -8.58
C ALA A 954 4.38 26.05 -8.38
N ILE A 955 3.90 25.18 -9.26
CA ILE A 955 2.57 24.57 -9.19
C ILE A 955 2.70 23.08 -9.49
N ALA A 956 2.05 22.23 -8.69
CA ALA A 956 1.96 20.79 -8.93
C ALA A 956 0.64 20.21 -8.39
N ALA A 957 0.13 19.17 -9.05
CA ALA A 957 -0.86 18.27 -8.46
C ALA A 957 -0.12 17.22 -7.61
N ILE A 958 -0.51 17.09 -6.34
CA ILE A 958 0.12 16.22 -5.35
C ILE A 958 -0.91 15.17 -4.91
N PRO A 959 -0.72 13.88 -5.22
CA PRO A 959 -1.54 12.81 -4.67
C PRO A 959 -1.17 12.60 -3.19
N VAL A 960 -2.19 12.54 -2.34
CA VAL A 960 -2.10 12.30 -0.89
C VAL A 960 -2.85 10.99 -0.58
N ARG A 961 -2.21 10.11 0.21
CA ARG A 961 -2.65 8.73 0.51
C ARG A 961 -2.42 8.30 1.97
N ASP A 962 -2.10 9.28 2.81
CA ASP A 962 -1.77 9.15 4.24
C ASP A 962 -2.02 10.51 4.96
N HIS A 963 -2.97 11.32 4.46
CA HIS A 963 -3.36 12.64 4.95
C HIS A 963 -2.25 13.72 5.05
N VAL A 964 -1.06 13.52 4.47
CA VAL A 964 0.09 14.42 4.68
C VAL A 964 0.75 14.91 3.39
N ILE A 965 1.02 16.21 3.32
CA ILE A 965 1.99 16.80 2.38
C ILE A 965 3.25 17.20 3.14
N THR A 966 4.40 16.73 2.67
CA THR A 966 5.74 17.04 3.20
C THR A 966 6.57 17.79 2.15
N LEU A 967 7.02 18.99 2.50
CA LEU A 967 7.87 19.84 1.67
C LEU A 967 9.35 19.70 2.08
N THR A 968 10.23 19.54 1.09
CA THR A 968 11.68 19.38 1.29
C THR A 968 12.51 20.15 0.26
N SER A 969 13.74 20.50 0.63
CA SER A 969 14.78 21.00 -0.28
C SER A 969 15.78 19.89 -0.56
N SER A 970 15.77 19.35 -1.78
CA SER A 970 16.62 18.24 -2.22
C SER A 970 17.00 18.42 -3.69
N CYS A 971 18.17 17.91 -4.07
CA CYS A 971 18.74 18.08 -5.41
C CYS A 971 19.31 16.74 -5.91
N THR A 972 18.94 16.33 -7.11
CA THR A 972 19.17 14.97 -7.63
C THR A 972 20.41 14.83 -8.54
N THR A 973 21.24 15.86 -8.66
CA THR A 973 22.41 15.87 -9.55
C THR A 973 23.73 15.71 -8.80
N GLU A 974 24.79 15.25 -9.48
CA GLU A 974 26.12 15.07 -8.86
C GLU A 974 26.79 16.36 -8.35
N LYS A 975 26.22 17.54 -8.68
CA LYS A 975 26.75 18.87 -8.35
C LYS A 975 25.65 19.82 -7.93
N CYS A 976 25.11 19.58 -6.75
CA CYS A 976 24.20 20.52 -6.10
C CYS A 976 24.95 21.80 -5.65
N PRO A 977 24.41 23.00 -5.89
CA PRO A 977 25.00 24.24 -5.40
C PRO A 977 24.71 24.44 -3.90
N ASP A 978 25.58 25.19 -3.23
CA ASP A 978 25.46 25.53 -1.81
C ASP A 978 24.54 26.76 -1.62
N THR A 979 23.28 26.65 -2.07
CA THR A 979 22.27 27.71 -1.98
C THR A 979 21.00 27.18 -1.33
N SER A 980 20.40 27.97 -0.43
CA SER A 980 19.15 27.63 0.25
C SER A 980 17.92 28.09 -0.54
N THR A 981 16.85 27.29 -0.45
CA THR A 981 15.49 27.69 -0.86
C THR A 981 14.80 28.35 0.33
N THR A 982 14.24 29.54 0.14
CA THR A 982 13.37 30.20 1.11
C THR A 982 11.92 30.08 0.65
N ILE A 983 11.03 29.52 1.46
CA ILE A 983 9.59 29.48 1.16
C ILE A 983 8.90 30.72 1.74
N LEU A 984 8.01 31.32 0.96
CA LEU A 984 7.32 32.58 1.29
C LEU A 984 5.84 32.34 1.61
N ASN A 985 5.15 31.57 0.78
CA ASN A 985 3.75 31.18 0.99
C ASN A 985 3.39 29.92 0.17
N ILE A 986 2.29 29.27 0.56
CA ILE A 986 1.62 28.22 -0.23
C ILE A 986 0.10 28.43 -0.26
N GLU A 987 -0.51 27.97 -1.35
CA GLU A 987 -1.95 27.72 -1.50
C GLU A 987 -2.13 26.22 -1.78
N LEU A 988 -3.03 25.58 -1.03
CA LEU A 988 -3.41 24.18 -1.14
C LEU A 988 -4.91 24.10 -1.38
N GLU A 989 -5.34 23.31 -2.36
CA GLU A 989 -6.73 23.17 -2.78
C GLU A 989 -6.99 21.73 -3.20
N LYS A 990 -7.96 21.03 -2.59
CA LYS A 990 -8.36 19.69 -3.05
C LYS A 990 -9.03 19.81 -4.42
N ILE A 991 -8.54 19.04 -5.39
CA ILE A 991 -9.15 18.91 -6.71
C ILE A 991 -10.15 17.75 -6.65
N SER A 992 -11.29 17.85 -7.34
CA SER A 992 -12.10 16.67 -7.65
C SER A 992 -11.36 15.78 -8.65
N ASP A 993 -11.48 14.46 -8.51
CA ASP A 993 -10.76 13.50 -9.37
C ASP A 993 -11.20 13.52 -10.86
N GLU A 994 -12.21 14.34 -11.20
CA GLU A 994 -12.64 14.66 -12.56
C GLU A 994 -11.75 15.71 -13.26
N VAL A 995 -10.84 16.39 -12.52
CA VAL A 995 -10.05 17.54 -13.01
C VAL A 995 -8.54 17.39 -12.67
N ALA A 996 -8.11 16.18 -12.28
CA ALA A 996 -6.76 15.87 -11.78
C ALA A 996 -5.70 15.63 -12.89
#